data_AF-A0A0R3ML57-F1
#
_entry.id   AF-A0A0R3ML57-F1
#
_cell.length_a   1.000
_cell.length_b   1.000
_cell.length_c   1.000
_cell.angle_alpha   90.00
_cell.angle_beta   90.00
_cell.angle_gamma   90.00
#
_symmetry.space_group_name_H-M   'P 1'
#
loop_
_entity.id
_entity.type
_entity.pdbx_description
1 polymer ?
#
loop_
_entity_poly.entity_id
_entity_poly.type
_entity_poly.pdbx_seq_one_letter_code
_entity_poly.pdbx_strand_id
1 'polypeptide(L)'
;MFDLANPSADRLEGEQELWVIAAKELPPGNPLDIGMPKPQAEVLIGGHAAAPEGRPTERMMLGWTLGPMQKHLLVTGDRYWQMTAFGWQPTAAQAFRQMPLTRQRAFGGPGYAANPVGAGHGALRRSMAGELVALPNVENPEHAIQFIETIAPPAAFGPMALDDKERLRYAGTYDAAWLKSVAPALASDADPRLFLFAPPDQRMAGFISGGESYALQNFSAEHPLIEGRLPAFRVRCFIGWSDATRGVTELPTRIDTLWLFAGARRGVMIYRTATAVQELDGSDVGDIMVAYEQQGEPARPFDHYLNVRQLRLDPTTAARYAFSEHQLAPEISAAERERRAARRRYLAEQRAARQLASMRWALEREFAGIELPPSLRPTIEIPSIEPSSIPELLPEELESGEIELAEILDALETVQAKAESDLDKLDAQYQPVRAAYEKIASRNAASSDIDALLAAIGSTDAAQSMDASFEQAPPFPALPDTDPALIGDIEDKLARAKNWRREILRAATQPLDEQKQSELAHARFFNLAAGRPLEPIRNAISDGAFSLPDIPALVLPEETRSLTPEAPPRLTIDDILAQIEASGTPPDAAKRAHTALADAEAALRRALPALPSDDRPPFEALNAPHQTASADEPEGRIAAAKTESTKALTVLRTEIDKAEGQLAAGMAAARLASPKPLRPETMLAPAVARALGDLVEEEFRRGGTIAGRDLAGADLSGRRFANADFSGAFLERAKLSGTNLAGAKLMKAALSGATLINADLSATDLTEANLGEADCRGTRFAGSQLVRTNLLGARMVGASFDQARLGELQVLRVPMIGATFRSAQIHQCSFIKADLENSVWGDAVLERGQFMDLSLSGASFAGARLKQTCFLKVAAPQLDLSSSQFDQVSFIGDIDLRDARFGRSSAEALSFQAADLSGTDFTMARLNGVYFGKSTLARAIFRMTSLKRAVFTGNDLRGTDFYAANLLEAHLNEADLTGASLRHANLYGADLMDTSLVATDLSNANIDRTVLMVTRHVN
;
A
#
# COMPACT_ATOMS: atom_id res chain seq x y z
N MET A 1 -17.41 29.49 9.31
CA MET A 1 -18.87 29.73 9.17
C MET A 1 -19.64 28.74 10.06
N PHE A 2 -20.95 28.88 10.28
CA PHE A 2 -21.76 27.90 11.00
C PHE A 2 -23.21 27.81 10.50
N ASP A 3 -23.86 26.64 10.67
CA ASP A 3 -25.28 26.43 10.39
C ASP A 3 -26.17 27.11 11.44
N LEU A 4 -27.20 27.86 11.01
CA LEU A 4 -28.11 28.59 11.92
C LEU A 4 -29.18 27.71 12.57
N ALA A 5 -29.44 26.53 12.06
CA ALA A 5 -30.45 25.61 12.60
C ALA A 5 -29.80 24.51 13.46
N ASN A 6 -28.58 24.10 13.12
CA ASN A 6 -27.81 23.16 13.93
C ASN A 6 -26.34 23.62 14.04
N PRO A 7 -26.07 24.72 14.77
CA PRO A 7 -24.71 25.23 14.93
C PRO A 7 -23.84 24.15 15.57
N SER A 8 -22.88 23.63 14.81
CA SER A 8 -21.90 22.67 15.30
C SER A 8 -21.14 23.28 16.48
N ALA A 9 -21.09 22.56 17.60
CA ALA A 9 -20.28 22.94 18.75
C ALA A 9 -18.78 22.65 18.54
N ASP A 10 -18.46 21.77 17.58
CA ASP A 10 -17.14 21.14 17.50
C ASP A 10 -16.26 21.73 16.39
N ARG A 11 -16.84 22.17 15.28
CA ARG A 11 -16.09 22.75 14.16
C ARG A 11 -16.85 23.83 13.41
N LEU A 12 -16.09 24.77 12.86
CA LEU A 12 -16.58 25.73 11.88
C LEU A 12 -16.68 25.05 10.50
N GLU A 13 -17.66 25.46 9.72
CA GLU A 13 -17.79 25.06 8.31
C GLU A 13 -16.75 25.79 7.47
N GLY A 14 -16.30 25.10 6.40
CA GLY A 14 -15.23 25.53 5.51
C GLY A 14 -15.49 26.86 4.82
N GLU A 15 -14.41 27.56 4.51
CA GLU A 15 -14.44 28.88 3.89
C GLU A 15 -15.04 28.88 2.47
N GLN A 16 -14.89 27.79 1.72
CA GLN A 16 -15.42 27.72 0.34
C GLN A 16 -16.93 27.91 0.28
N GLU A 17 -17.65 27.24 1.17
CA GLU A 17 -19.10 27.34 1.24
C GLU A 17 -19.55 28.75 1.68
N LEU A 18 -18.78 29.39 2.58
CA LEU A 18 -19.03 30.77 3.02
C LEU A 18 -19.14 31.73 1.84
N TRP A 19 -18.20 31.66 0.92
CA TRP A 19 -18.13 32.61 -0.18
C TRP A 19 -19.21 32.36 -1.25
N VAL A 20 -19.60 31.10 -1.47
CA VAL A 20 -20.77 30.75 -2.30
C VAL A 20 -22.05 31.36 -1.72
N ILE A 21 -22.23 31.26 -0.40
CA ILE A 21 -23.40 31.83 0.30
C ILE A 21 -23.36 33.35 0.24
N ALA A 22 -22.21 33.96 0.57
CA ALA A 22 -22.03 35.40 0.56
C ALA A 22 -22.34 35.98 -0.83
N ALA A 23 -21.84 35.37 -1.92
CA ALA A 23 -22.11 35.82 -3.28
C ALA A 23 -23.60 35.77 -3.66
N LYS A 24 -24.36 34.81 -3.12
CA LYS A 24 -25.79 34.64 -3.41
C LYS A 24 -26.68 35.55 -2.57
N GLU A 25 -26.36 35.74 -1.30
CA GLU A 25 -27.26 36.38 -0.32
C GLU A 25 -26.89 37.83 0.01
N LEU A 26 -25.67 38.29 -0.33
CA LEU A 26 -25.29 39.70 -0.19
C LEU A 26 -25.99 40.57 -1.23
N PRO A 27 -26.46 41.78 -0.87
CA PRO A 27 -26.93 42.75 -1.84
C PRO A 27 -25.81 43.10 -2.84
N PRO A 28 -26.08 43.11 -4.16
CA PRO A 28 -25.13 43.61 -5.15
C PRO A 28 -24.67 45.00 -4.74
N GLY A 29 -23.40 45.30 -4.91
CA GLY A 29 -22.84 46.56 -4.44
C GLY A 29 -22.19 46.53 -3.04
N ASN A 30 -22.19 45.42 -2.28
CA ASN A 30 -21.67 45.45 -0.91
C ASN A 30 -20.63 44.37 -0.56
N PRO A 31 -19.48 44.74 0.05
CA PRO A 31 -18.52 43.78 0.59
C PRO A 31 -19.05 43.05 1.82
N LEU A 32 -18.65 41.79 2.03
CA LEU A 32 -18.87 41.07 3.29
C LEU A 32 -18.22 41.82 4.46
N ASP A 33 -16.97 42.26 4.27
CA ASP A 33 -16.18 43.07 5.19
C ASP A 33 -14.98 43.66 4.43
N ILE A 34 -14.35 44.74 4.93
CA ILE A 34 -13.16 45.39 4.33
C ILE A 34 -11.84 45.20 5.10
N GLY A 35 -11.85 44.45 6.21
CA GLY A 35 -10.66 44.09 7.00
C GLY A 35 -10.21 45.15 8.01
N MET A 36 -10.91 46.28 8.11
CA MET A 36 -10.49 47.39 8.97
C MET A 36 -10.97 47.21 10.42
N PRO A 37 -10.15 47.55 11.43
CA PRO A 37 -10.55 47.49 12.84
C PRO A 37 -11.83 48.29 13.14
N LYS A 38 -12.82 47.63 13.74
CA LYS A 38 -14.08 48.27 14.15
C LYS A 38 -14.07 48.58 15.65
N PRO A 39 -14.59 49.74 16.08
CA PRO A 39 -14.57 50.15 17.48
C PRO A 39 -15.62 49.41 18.34
N GLN A 40 -16.61 48.77 17.70
CA GLN A 40 -17.69 48.03 18.36
C GLN A 40 -18.27 46.99 17.39
N ALA A 41 -19.04 46.02 17.89
CA ALA A 41 -19.63 44.99 17.06
C ALA A 41 -20.87 45.47 16.29
N GLU A 42 -21.09 44.86 15.13
CA GLU A 42 -22.26 45.09 14.30
C GLU A 42 -22.94 43.80 13.85
N VAL A 43 -24.26 43.86 13.67
CA VAL A 43 -25.08 42.75 13.18
C VAL A 43 -25.70 43.12 11.85
N LEU A 44 -25.52 42.25 10.86
CA LEU A 44 -26.00 42.42 9.49
C LEU A 44 -26.82 41.19 9.09
N ILE A 45 -27.97 41.42 8.45
CA ILE A 45 -28.81 40.34 7.93
C ILE A 45 -28.82 40.41 6.41
N GLY A 46 -28.49 39.29 5.77
CA GLY A 46 -28.55 39.12 4.32
C GLY A 46 -29.74 38.26 3.89
N GLY A 47 -30.14 38.39 2.62
CA GLY A 47 -31.19 37.58 2.01
C GLY A 47 -32.53 38.29 1.76
N HIS A 48 -33.62 37.54 1.89
CA HIS A 48 -34.97 37.94 1.48
C HIS A 48 -36.01 37.64 2.56
N ALA A 49 -37.13 38.36 2.55
CA ALA A 49 -38.31 37.92 3.28
C ALA A 49 -38.92 36.72 2.56
N ALA A 50 -39.32 35.70 3.30
CA ALA A 50 -39.93 34.49 2.74
C ALA A 50 -41.27 34.23 3.42
N ALA A 51 -42.33 34.10 2.62
CA ALA A 51 -43.65 33.85 3.13
C ALA A 51 -43.75 32.44 3.74
N PRO A 52 -44.32 32.27 4.96
CA PRO A 52 -44.37 30.98 5.65
C PRO A 52 -45.04 29.89 4.81
N GLU A 53 -44.46 28.70 4.82
CA GLU A 53 -44.91 27.52 4.06
C GLU A 53 -45.00 27.77 2.54
N GLY A 54 -44.34 28.82 2.03
CA GLY A 54 -44.39 29.22 0.63
C GLY A 54 -45.75 29.76 0.17
N ARG A 55 -46.67 30.05 1.10
CA ARG A 55 -48.00 30.60 0.80
C ARG A 55 -47.88 32.09 0.45
N PRO A 56 -48.33 32.54 -0.73
CA PRO A 56 -48.27 33.96 -1.08
C PRO A 56 -48.95 34.84 -0.03
N THR A 57 -48.26 35.89 0.42
CA THR A 57 -48.80 36.90 1.35
C THR A 57 -48.64 38.30 0.78
N GLU A 58 -49.58 39.20 1.11
CA GLU A 58 -49.50 40.60 0.69
C GLU A 58 -48.62 41.43 1.63
N ARG A 59 -48.51 41.02 2.90
CA ARG A 59 -47.84 41.79 3.94
C ARG A 59 -47.42 40.88 5.09
N MET A 60 -46.25 41.13 5.66
CA MET A 60 -45.73 40.36 6.80
C MET A 60 -44.72 41.15 7.64
N MET A 61 -44.53 40.73 8.89
CA MET A 61 -43.46 41.22 9.76
C MET A 61 -42.22 40.34 9.59
N LEU A 62 -41.05 40.98 9.55
CA LEU A 62 -39.75 40.33 9.50
C LEU A 62 -38.93 40.82 10.70
N GLY A 63 -38.20 39.95 11.40
CA GLY A 63 -37.51 40.39 12.61
C GLY A 63 -36.41 39.47 13.08
N TRP A 64 -35.43 40.04 13.77
CA TRP A 64 -34.33 39.29 14.38
C TRP A 64 -34.08 39.74 15.82
N THR A 65 -33.55 38.82 16.63
CA THR A 65 -33.04 39.09 17.97
C THR A 65 -31.64 38.52 18.15
N LEU A 66 -30.80 39.21 18.93
CA LEU A 66 -29.49 38.73 19.38
C LEU A 66 -29.26 39.23 20.82
N GLY A 67 -29.35 38.33 21.79
CA GLY A 67 -29.33 38.72 23.20
C GLY A 67 -30.37 39.82 23.49
N PRO A 68 -29.95 41.03 23.96
CA PRO A 68 -30.88 42.12 24.23
C PRO A 68 -31.26 42.95 22.99
N MET A 69 -30.60 42.76 21.84
CA MET A 69 -30.89 43.52 20.62
C MET A 69 -32.03 42.88 19.83
N GLN A 70 -32.87 43.72 19.23
CA GLN A 70 -33.92 43.28 18.33
C GLN A 70 -34.26 44.35 17.31
N LYS A 71 -34.70 43.94 16.13
CA LYS A 71 -35.22 44.85 15.10
C LYS A 71 -36.28 44.16 14.25
N HIS A 72 -37.34 44.91 13.95
CA HIS A 72 -38.47 44.45 13.14
C HIS A 72 -38.69 45.39 11.96
N LEU A 73 -38.91 44.80 10.78
CA LEU A 73 -39.28 45.51 9.57
C LEU A 73 -40.60 44.97 9.04
N LEU A 74 -41.40 45.87 8.50
CA LEU A 74 -42.62 45.53 7.80
C LEU A 74 -42.32 45.36 6.31
N VAL A 75 -42.72 44.23 5.75
CA VAL A 75 -42.56 43.92 4.33
C VAL A 75 -43.93 43.82 3.66
N THR A 76 -44.15 44.66 2.65
CA THR A 76 -45.41 44.73 1.88
C THR A 76 -45.13 44.49 0.39
N GLY A 77 -46.05 43.80 -0.28
CA GLY A 77 -45.99 43.53 -1.72
C GLY A 77 -45.96 44.79 -2.59
N ASP A 78 -45.61 44.62 -3.87
CA ASP A 78 -45.50 45.73 -4.82
C ASP A 78 -46.83 46.49 -4.91
N ARG A 79 -46.74 47.82 -4.73
CA ARG A 79 -47.89 48.73 -4.69
C ARG A 79 -47.49 50.11 -5.22
N TYR A 80 -48.43 50.79 -5.86
CA TYR A 80 -48.21 52.07 -6.55
C TYR A 80 -49.19 53.13 -6.07
N TRP A 81 -48.86 54.40 -6.24
CA TRP A 81 -49.80 55.50 -6.03
C TRP A 81 -50.76 55.60 -7.21
N GLN A 82 -52.06 55.65 -6.93
CA GLN A 82 -53.11 55.84 -7.93
C GLN A 82 -54.07 56.95 -7.50
N MET A 83 -54.46 57.81 -8.44
CA MET A 83 -55.49 58.82 -8.21
C MET A 83 -56.87 58.14 -8.21
N THR A 84 -57.62 58.32 -7.13
CA THR A 84 -58.99 57.83 -6.97
C THR A 84 -59.95 59.00 -6.69
N ALA A 85 -61.26 58.72 -6.60
CA ALA A 85 -62.25 59.72 -6.19
C ALA A 85 -62.00 60.28 -4.77
N PHE A 86 -61.18 59.61 -3.96
CA PHE A 86 -60.81 60.00 -2.59
C PHE A 86 -59.34 60.50 -2.50
N GLY A 87 -58.76 60.94 -3.62
CA GLY A 87 -57.38 61.39 -3.71
C GLY A 87 -56.38 60.27 -4.02
N TRP A 88 -55.10 60.55 -3.83
CA TRP A 88 -54.02 59.58 -4.04
C TRP A 88 -54.05 58.49 -2.98
N GLN A 89 -54.24 57.25 -3.40
CA GLN A 89 -54.29 56.07 -2.54
C GLN A 89 -53.31 55.01 -3.07
N PRO A 90 -52.73 54.17 -2.20
CA PRO A 90 -51.94 53.03 -2.65
C PRO A 90 -52.87 51.99 -3.30
N THR A 91 -52.41 51.35 -4.36
CA THR A 91 -53.06 50.14 -4.90
C THR A 91 -53.04 49.01 -3.88
N ALA A 92 -53.89 48.00 -4.07
CA ALA A 92 -53.77 46.74 -3.33
C ALA A 92 -52.35 46.16 -3.51
N ALA A 93 -51.79 45.61 -2.43
CA ALA A 93 -50.45 45.03 -2.45
C ALA A 93 -50.48 43.70 -3.20
N GLN A 94 -49.53 43.49 -4.12
CA GLN A 94 -49.41 42.22 -4.81
C GLN A 94 -48.87 41.13 -3.87
N ALA A 95 -49.52 39.97 -3.80
CA ALA A 95 -49.05 38.86 -3.00
C ALA A 95 -47.68 38.35 -3.50
N PHE A 96 -46.76 38.08 -2.59
CA PHE A 96 -45.43 37.57 -2.87
C PHE A 96 -45.12 36.31 -2.06
N ARG A 97 -44.26 35.45 -2.60
CA ARG A 97 -43.66 34.33 -1.85
C ARG A 97 -42.30 34.68 -1.28
N GLN A 98 -41.55 35.52 -1.99
CA GLN A 98 -40.27 36.05 -1.56
C GLN A 98 -40.17 37.53 -1.92
N MET A 99 -39.56 38.34 -1.05
CA MET A 99 -39.34 39.76 -1.29
C MET A 99 -37.88 40.12 -0.96
N PRO A 100 -37.06 40.57 -1.93
CA PRO A 100 -35.69 40.98 -1.69
C PRO A 100 -35.58 42.17 -0.73
N LEU A 101 -34.65 42.12 0.23
CA LEU A 101 -34.45 43.17 1.23
C LEU A 101 -33.38 44.17 0.77
N THR A 102 -33.72 44.97 -0.23
CA THR A 102 -32.78 45.88 -0.91
C THR A 102 -33.07 47.34 -0.62
N ARG A 103 -32.05 48.21 -0.77
CA ARG A 103 -32.21 49.66 -0.58
C ARG A 103 -33.18 50.28 -1.59
N GLN A 104 -33.27 49.73 -2.81
CA GLN A 104 -34.24 50.18 -3.82
C GLN A 104 -35.69 50.02 -3.37
N ARG A 105 -35.94 49.04 -2.50
CA ARG A 105 -37.26 48.70 -1.97
C ARG A 105 -37.57 49.38 -0.63
N ALA A 106 -36.63 50.15 -0.08
CA ALA A 106 -36.85 50.99 1.10
C ALA A 106 -37.18 52.44 0.69
N PHE A 107 -37.68 53.25 1.64
CA PHE A 107 -38.02 54.65 1.34
C PHE A 107 -36.82 55.43 0.83
N GLY A 108 -37.00 56.19 -0.24
CA GLY A 108 -35.96 57.02 -0.84
C GLY A 108 -36.25 57.37 -2.30
N GLY A 109 -35.20 57.71 -3.05
CA GLY A 109 -35.26 58.02 -4.47
C GLY A 109 -34.50 59.30 -4.83
N PRO A 110 -34.52 59.71 -6.11
CA PRO A 110 -33.76 60.86 -6.58
C PRO A 110 -34.02 62.11 -5.73
N GLY A 111 -32.94 62.74 -5.26
CA GLY A 111 -32.98 63.90 -4.36
C GLY A 111 -33.11 63.59 -2.87
N TYR A 112 -33.24 62.32 -2.45
CA TYR A 112 -33.22 61.91 -1.05
C TYR A 112 -31.86 61.38 -0.64
N ALA A 113 -31.10 62.19 0.09
CA ALA A 113 -29.68 61.92 0.36
C ALA A 113 -29.40 60.65 1.17
N ALA A 114 -30.33 60.20 2.03
CA ALA A 114 -30.13 59.01 2.87
C ALA A 114 -30.35 57.68 2.09
N ASN A 115 -31.04 57.72 0.95
CA ASN A 115 -31.25 56.56 0.08
C ASN A 115 -31.62 57.01 -1.34
N PRO A 116 -30.65 57.44 -2.15
CA PRO A 116 -30.94 58.04 -3.47
C PRO A 116 -31.52 57.06 -4.48
N VAL A 117 -31.33 55.75 -4.27
CA VAL A 117 -31.81 54.66 -5.13
C VAL A 117 -33.16 54.07 -4.68
N GLY A 118 -33.72 54.53 -3.56
CA GLY A 118 -34.96 54.03 -2.98
C GLY A 118 -36.24 54.41 -3.73
N ALA A 119 -37.39 54.07 -3.13
CA ALA A 119 -38.71 54.34 -3.67
C ALA A 119 -39.55 55.28 -2.78
N GLY A 120 -40.43 56.07 -3.39
CA GLY A 120 -41.42 56.91 -2.70
C GLY A 120 -41.05 58.39 -2.47
N HIS A 121 -39.79 58.80 -2.62
CA HIS A 121 -39.43 60.22 -2.47
C HIS A 121 -39.99 61.09 -3.59
N GLY A 122 -40.61 62.21 -3.21
CA GLY A 122 -41.23 63.14 -4.16
C GLY A 122 -42.45 62.56 -4.90
N ALA A 123 -43.11 61.55 -4.33
CA ALA A 123 -44.16 60.78 -4.99
C ALA A 123 -45.30 61.65 -5.53
N LEU A 124 -45.78 62.66 -4.78
CA LEU A 124 -46.86 63.54 -5.24
C LEU A 124 -46.49 64.27 -6.54
N ARG A 125 -45.33 64.96 -6.54
CA ARG A 125 -44.85 65.73 -7.70
C ARG A 125 -44.67 64.85 -8.94
N ARG A 126 -44.09 63.67 -8.74
CA ARG A 126 -43.80 62.70 -9.82
C ARG A 126 -45.09 62.07 -10.36
N SER A 127 -46.02 61.70 -9.48
CA SER A 127 -47.33 61.17 -9.88
C SER A 127 -48.16 62.23 -10.61
N MET A 128 -48.09 63.50 -10.21
CA MET A 128 -48.71 64.62 -10.93
C MET A 128 -48.09 64.88 -12.31
N ALA A 129 -46.82 64.52 -12.51
CA ALA A 129 -46.16 64.55 -13.82
C ALA A 129 -46.50 63.35 -14.72
N GLY A 130 -47.41 62.47 -14.26
CA GLY A 130 -47.84 61.27 -15.00
C GLY A 130 -46.94 60.05 -14.81
N GLU A 131 -45.95 60.10 -13.90
CA GLU A 131 -45.13 58.93 -13.58
C GLU A 131 -45.90 57.93 -12.71
N LEU A 132 -45.74 56.63 -12.99
CA LEU A 132 -46.20 55.58 -12.09
C LEU A 132 -45.20 55.42 -10.93
N VAL A 133 -45.55 55.92 -9.74
CA VAL A 133 -44.65 55.92 -8.58
C VAL A 133 -44.95 54.75 -7.65
N ALA A 134 -43.96 53.88 -7.46
CA ALA A 134 -44.01 52.78 -6.49
C ALA A 134 -43.87 53.28 -5.03
N LEU A 135 -44.55 52.62 -4.09
CA LEU A 135 -44.25 52.74 -2.67
C LEU A 135 -43.11 51.79 -2.28
N PRO A 136 -42.36 52.09 -1.20
CA PRO A 136 -41.40 51.15 -0.67
C PRO A 136 -42.09 49.87 -0.17
N ASN A 137 -41.42 48.74 -0.35
CA ASN A 137 -41.84 47.44 0.16
C ASN A 137 -41.33 47.20 1.59
N VAL A 138 -40.18 47.79 1.95
CA VAL A 138 -39.51 47.60 3.24
C VAL A 138 -39.64 48.88 4.06
N GLU A 139 -40.35 48.79 5.18
CA GLU A 139 -40.74 49.92 6.01
C GLU A 139 -40.43 49.67 7.49
N ASN A 140 -40.16 50.74 8.24
CA ASN A 140 -40.19 50.67 9.69
C ASN A 140 -41.67 50.60 10.14
N PRO A 141 -42.10 49.59 10.92
CA PRO A 141 -43.47 49.46 11.38
C PRO A 141 -44.02 50.71 12.09
N GLU A 142 -43.18 51.43 12.83
CA GLU A 142 -43.55 52.64 13.56
C GLU A 142 -43.75 53.85 12.64
N HIS A 143 -43.20 53.81 11.43
CA HIS A 143 -43.21 54.89 10.45
C HIS A 143 -43.78 54.44 9.09
N ALA A 144 -44.72 53.49 9.10
CA ALA A 144 -45.31 52.96 7.87
C ALA A 144 -46.03 54.06 7.07
N ILE A 145 -45.83 54.08 5.75
CA ILE A 145 -46.30 55.15 4.88
C ILE A 145 -47.79 54.98 4.60
N GLN A 146 -48.56 56.00 4.99
CA GLN A 146 -50.01 56.05 4.81
C GLN A 146 -50.44 57.13 3.80
N PHE A 147 -49.66 58.20 3.63
CA PHE A 147 -50.00 59.34 2.78
C PHE A 147 -48.91 59.60 1.73
N ILE A 148 -49.29 60.13 0.56
CA ILE A 148 -48.36 60.33 -0.58
C ILE A 148 -47.25 61.37 -0.31
N GLU A 149 -47.43 62.22 0.69
CA GLU A 149 -46.45 63.23 1.12
C GLU A 149 -45.60 62.77 2.31
N THR A 150 -45.82 61.56 2.84
CA THR A 150 -45.05 61.04 3.98
C THR A 150 -43.56 60.94 3.64
N ILE A 151 -42.72 61.46 4.53
CA ILE A 151 -41.27 61.28 4.49
C ILE A 151 -40.86 60.37 5.65
N ALA A 152 -40.12 59.30 5.36
CA ALA A 152 -39.69 58.32 6.34
C ALA A 152 -38.16 58.07 6.26
N PRO A 153 -37.50 57.63 7.34
CA PRO A 153 -36.14 57.13 7.25
C PRO A 153 -36.12 55.80 6.45
N PRO A 154 -35.05 55.53 5.67
CA PRO A 154 -34.91 54.26 4.98
C PRO A 154 -34.74 53.13 6.00
N ALA A 155 -35.52 52.05 5.84
CA ALA A 155 -35.48 50.89 6.72
C ALA A 155 -34.71 49.74 6.05
N ALA A 156 -33.72 49.17 6.74
CA ALA A 156 -32.88 48.10 6.20
C ALA A 156 -32.31 47.21 7.30
N PHE A 157 -32.04 45.94 6.97
CA PHE A 157 -31.25 45.03 7.80
C PHE A 157 -29.80 44.85 7.34
N GLY A 158 -29.56 45.07 6.05
CA GLY A 158 -28.26 44.90 5.41
C GLY A 158 -27.34 46.12 5.55
N PRO A 159 -26.20 46.11 4.84
CA PRO A 159 -25.16 47.11 4.96
C PRO A 159 -25.54 48.46 4.34
N MET A 160 -24.98 49.53 4.90
CA MET A 160 -24.99 50.89 4.33
C MET A 160 -23.84 51.03 3.32
N ALA A 161 -24.13 51.62 2.16
CA ALA A 161 -23.14 51.88 1.09
C ALA A 161 -21.99 52.79 1.58
N LEU A 162 -20.79 52.75 0.96
CA LEU A 162 -19.68 53.57 1.50
C LEU A 162 -19.89 55.07 1.28
N ASP A 163 -20.61 55.45 0.23
CA ASP A 163 -21.02 56.82 -0.06
C ASP A 163 -22.19 57.34 0.82
N ASP A 164 -22.66 56.55 1.79
CA ASP A 164 -23.73 56.95 2.69
C ASP A 164 -23.30 58.13 3.57
N LYS A 165 -24.12 59.19 3.66
CA LYS A 165 -23.83 60.37 4.49
C LYS A 165 -23.65 60.03 5.97
N GLU A 166 -24.30 58.98 6.46
CA GLU A 166 -24.11 58.49 7.84
C GLU A 166 -22.71 57.95 8.07
N ARG A 167 -22.05 57.41 7.03
CA ARG A 167 -20.67 56.91 7.08
C ARG A 167 -19.68 58.00 6.75
N LEU A 168 -19.92 58.80 5.71
CA LEU A 168 -19.01 59.84 5.25
C LEU A 168 -18.72 60.93 6.29
N ARG A 169 -19.60 61.14 7.28
CA ARG A 169 -19.31 62.03 8.43
C ARG A 169 -18.08 61.58 9.25
N TYR A 170 -17.66 60.33 9.13
CA TYR A 170 -16.50 59.73 9.79
C TYR A 170 -15.28 59.64 8.88
N ALA A 171 -15.38 60.07 7.62
CA ALA A 171 -14.31 59.89 6.63
C ALA A 171 -13.03 60.69 6.95
N GLY A 172 -13.18 61.80 7.70
CA GLY A 172 -12.11 62.75 7.96
C GLY A 172 -11.98 63.82 6.86
N THR A 173 -10.88 64.56 6.87
CA THR A 173 -10.65 65.71 5.99
C THR A 173 -9.72 65.33 4.82
N TYR A 174 -10.25 65.35 3.59
CA TYR A 174 -9.51 65.09 2.35
C TYR A 174 -9.27 66.38 1.55
N ASP A 175 -8.22 67.11 1.89
CA ASP A 175 -7.85 68.37 1.23
C ASP A 175 -6.53 68.28 0.43
N ALA A 176 -6.05 69.41 -0.08
CA ALA A 176 -4.79 69.46 -0.83
C ALA A 176 -3.56 69.09 0.02
N ALA A 177 -3.62 69.25 1.35
CA ALA A 177 -2.54 68.83 2.22
C ALA A 177 -2.52 67.30 2.34
N TRP A 178 -3.68 66.66 2.54
CA TRP A 178 -3.80 65.20 2.48
C TRP A 178 -3.26 64.63 1.16
N LEU A 179 -3.66 65.20 0.02
CA LEU A 179 -3.23 64.72 -1.30
C LEU A 179 -1.70 64.79 -1.48
N LYS A 180 -1.06 65.78 -0.84
CA LYS A 180 0.39 66.01 -0.96
C LYS A 180 1.23 65.14 -0.01
N SER A 181 0.73 64.86 1.21
CA SER A 181 1.57 64.28 2.27
C SER A 181 1.03 63.00 2.92
N VAL A 182 -0.22 62.63 2.67
CA VAL A 182 -0.87 61.47 3.33
C VAL A 182 -1.40 60.46 2.31
N ALA A 183 -1.86 60.90 1.14
CA ALA A 183 -2.36 60.01 0.10
C ALA A 183 -1.33 58.93 -0.30
N PRO A 184 -1.74 57.67 -0.48
CA PRO A 184 -3.13 57.18 -0.52
C PRO A 184 -3.70 56.70 0.83
N ALA A 185 -3.07 56.99 1.97
CA ALA A 185 -3.58 56.58 3.29
C ALA A 185 -4.86 57.33 3.70
N LEU A 186 -5.56 56.81 4.73
CA LEU A 186 -6.72 57.48 5.32
C LEU A 186 -6.35 58.86 5.88
N ALA A 187 -7.32 59.79 5.88
CA ALA A 187 -7.16 61.06 6.58
C ALA A 187 -6.82 60.83 8.06
N SER A 188 -5.92 61.64 8.61
CA SER A 188 -5.43 61.47 9.99
C SER A 188 -6.50 61.66 11.06
N ASP A 189 -7.59 62.34 10.72
CA ASP A 189 -8.78 62.57 11.56
C ASP A 189 -9.95 61.64 11.22
N ALA A 190 -9.74 60.62 10.37
CA ALA A 190 -10.76 59.62 10.08
C ALA A 190 -11.12 58.81 11.33
N ASP A 191 -12.41 58.60 11.55
CA ASP A 191 -12.92 57.85 12.70
C ASP A 191 -13.21 56.39 12.28
N PRO A 192 -12.73 55.37 13.03
CA PRO A 192 -12.96 53.96 12.70
C PRO A 192 -14.43 53.55 12.52
N ARG A 193 -15.39 54.34 13.04
CA ARG A 193 -16.83 54.15 12.76
C ARG A 193 -17.20 54.26 11.28
N LEU A 194 -16.33 54.83 10.45
CA LEU A 194 -16.43 54.79 8.98
C LEU A 194 -16.60 53.36 8.43
N PHE A 195 -16.01 52.37 9.12
CA PHE A 195 -15.99 50.97 8.71
C PHE A 195 -17.16 50.14 9.25
N LEU A 196 -18.09 50.74 10.00
CA LEU A 196 -19.33 50.09 10.42
C LEU A 196 -20.36 50.16 9.28
N PHE A 197 -20.72 49.00 8.75
CA PHE A 197 -21.66 48.87 7.66
C PHE A 197 -23.10 48.82 8.15
N ALA A 198 -23.34 48.30 9.35
CA ALA A 198 -24.70 48.18 9.87
C ALA A 198 -25.27 49.57 10.22
N PRO A 199 -26.58 49.78 10.05
CA PRO A 199 -27.26 50.97 10.55
C PRO A 199 -27.04 51.18 12.05
N PRO A 200 -27.11 52.43 12.58
CA PRO A 200 -26.83 52.71 13.98
C PRO A 200 -27.59 51.87 15.02
N ASP A 201 -28.83 51.46 14.70
CA ASP A 201 -29.70 50.63 15.54
C ASP A 201 -29.33 49.14 15.54
N GLN A 202 -28.31 48.72 14.78
CA GLN A 202 -27.80 47.35 14.71
C GLN A 202 -26.34 47.24 15.18
N ARG A 203 -25.88 48.22 15.95
CA ARG A 203 -24.52 48.27 16.51
C ARG A 203 -24.56 48.09 18.02
N MET A 204 -23.66 47.27 18.54
CA MET A 204 -23.52 47.02 19.97
C MET A 204 -22.63 48.09 20.61
N ALA A 205 -22.80 48.34 21.91
CA ALA A 205 -21.89 49.19 22.68
C ALA A 205 -20.53 48.51 22.99
N GLY A 206 -20.41 47.22 22.70
CA GLY A 206 -19.21 46.41 22.90
C GLY A 206 -19.04 45.38 21.77
N PHE A 207 -18.34 44.27 22.05
CA PHE A 207 -18.12 43.19 21.09
C PHE A 207 -19.00 41.97 21.37
N ILE A 208 -19.20 41.14 20.35
CA ILE A 208 -19.87 39.84 20.50
C ILE A 208 -18.89 38.89 21.21
N SER A 209 -19.40 38.11 22.16
CA SER A 209 -18.61 37.20 22.99
C SER A 209 -18.65 35.75 22.50
N GLY A 210 -19.69 35.36 21.75
CA GLY A 210 -19.99 33.97 21.45
C GLY A 210 -20.95 33.39 22.50
N GLY A 211 -21.84 32.48 22.08
CA GLY A 211 -22.86 31.88 22.95
C GLY A 211 -24.17 32.67 23.13
N GLU A 212 -24.29 33.87 22.56
CA GLU A 212 -25.52 34.66 22.58
C GLU A 212 -26.66 33.93 21.87
N SER A 213 -27.87 33.99 22.45
CA SER A 213 -29.07 33.46 21.80
C SER A 213 -29.51 34.38 20.66
N TYR A 214 -29.95 33.79 19.55
CA TYR A 214 -30.56 34.51 18.43
C TYR A 214 -31.91 33.90 18.04
N ALA A 215 -32.78 34.73 17.46
CA ALA A 215 -34.00 34.30 16.78
C ALA A 215 -34.16 35.07 15.46
N LEU A 216 -34.61 34.38 14.41
CA LEU A 216 -34.86 34.94 13.09
C LEU A 216 -36.27 34.56 12.66
N GLN A 217 -37.11 35.56 12.38
CA GLN A 217 -38.50 35.37 12.01
C GLN A 217 -38.72 35.72 10.55
N ASN A 218 -39.35 34.79 9.81
CA ASN A 218 -39.89 34.93 8.45
C ASN A 218 -38.85 35.15 7.32
N PHE A 219 -37.62 34.71 7.53
CA PHE A 219 -36.57 34.71 6.50
C PHE A 219 -36.51 33.41 5.68
N SER A 220 -37.19 32.36 6.11
CA SER A 220 -37.29 31.08 5.40
C SER A 220 -38.75 30.62 5.33
N ALA A 221 -39.16 30.14 4.15
CA ALA A 221 -40.49 29.60 3.94
C ALA A 221 -40.68 28.27 4.68
N GLU A 222 -39.64 27.43 4.73
CA GLU A 222 -39.67 26.11 5.38
C GLU A 222 -39.51 26.21 6.89
N HIS A 223 -38.74 27.21 7.35
CA HIS A 223 -38.50 27.46 8.76
C HIS A 223 -38.81 28.93 9.11
N PRO A 224 -40.10 29.27 9.32
CA PRO A 224 -40.52 30.64 9.62
C PRO A 224 -39.94 31.21 10.91
N LEU A 225 -39.46 30.36 11.82
CA LEU A 225 -38.71 30.73 13.02
C LEU A 225 -37.45 29.87 13.10
N ILE A 226 -36.28 30.52 13.17
CA ILE A 226 -34.98 29.88 13.38
C ILE A 226 -34.40 30.43 14.68
N GLU A 227 -34.13 29.55 15.64
CA GLU A 227 -33.61 29.91 16.96
C GLU A 227 -32.36 29.08 17.27
N GLY A 228 -31.41 29.68 17.99
CA GLY A 228 -30.18 29.00 18.37
C GLY A 228 -29.30 29.84 19.27
N ARG A 229 -28.05 29.39 19.43
CA ARG A 229 -26.97 30.11 20.11
C ARG A 229 -25.77 30.21 19.20
N LEU A 230 -25.08 31.35 19.23
CA LEU A 230 -23.84 31.53 18.49
C LEU A 230 -22.78 30.53 18.97
N PRO A 231 -21.96 29.95 18.08
CA PRO A 231 -20.84 29.11 18.48
C PRO A 231 -19.86 29.86 19.39
N ALA A 232 -19.34 29.18 20.41
CA ALA A 232 -18.46 29.75 21.42
C ALA A 232 -17.02 29.28 21.19
N PHE A 233 -16.33 29.90 20.23
CA PHE A 233 -14.92 29.60 19.93
C PHE A 233 -13.99 30.70 20.41
N ARG A 234 -12.84 30.28 20.96
CA ARG A 234 -11.67 31.11 21.26
C ARG A 234 -10.72 31.06 20.07
N VAL A 235 -10.76 32.08 19.21
CA VAL A 235 -9.83 32.22 18.07
C VAL A 235 -8.54 32.88 18.54
N ARG A 236 -7.40 32.30 18.17
CA ARG A 236 -6.06 32.75 18.57
C ARG A 236 -5.25 33.04 17.32
N CYS A 237 -4.55 34.17 17.32
CA CYS A 237 -3.74 34.61 16.19
C CYS A 237 -2.29 34.79 16.67
N PHE A 238 -1.36 34.14 16.00
CA PHE A 238 0.07 34.20 16.29
C PHE A 238 0.78 34.85 15.12
N ILE A 239 1.59 35.86 15.40
CA ILE A 239 2.42 36.54 14.40
C ILE A 239 3.90 36.27 14.69
N GLY A 240 4.60 35.72 13.69
CA GLY A 240 6.04 35.58 13.68
C GLY A 240 6.66 36.77 12.95
N TRP A 241 7.68 37.39 13.54
CA TRP A 241 8.38 38.52 12.94
C TRP A 241 9.62 38.06 12.18
N SER A 242 9.96 38.75 11.08
CA SER A 242 11.18 38.52 10.30
C SER A 242 12.44 38.81 11.13
N ASP A 243 12.35 39.74 12.09
CA ASP A 243 13.35 39.94 13.12
C ASP A 243 13.18 38.89 14.24
N ALA A 244 14.09 37.92 14.27
CA ALA A 244 14.10 36.85 15.25
C ALA A 244 14.14 37.34 16.72
N THR A 245 14.61 38.57 16.98
CA THR A 245 14.64 39.13 18.34
C THR A 245 13.27 39.51 18.88
N ARG A 246 12.28 39.74 18.00
CA ARG A 246 10.87 39.98 18.37
C ARG A 246 10.10 38.69 18.68
N GLY A 247 10.63 37.53 18.25
CA GLY A 247 10.02 36.22 18.49
C GLY A 247 8.61 36.08 17.88
N VAL A 248 7.75 35.34 18.56
CA VAL A 248 6.34 35.15 18.17
C VAL A 248 5.45 35.86 19.18
N THR A 249 4.45 36.61 18.70
CA THR A 249 3.49 37.33 19.54
C THR A 249 2.09 36.77 19.35
N GLU A 250 1.35 36.52 20.43
CA GLU A 250 -0.09 36.24 20.37
C GLU A 250 -0.88 37.55 20.36
N LEU A 251 -1.80 37.68 19.41
CA LEU A 251 -2.66 38.85 19.26
C LEU A 251 -4.08 38.53 19.73
N PRO A 252 -4.69 39.37 20.60
CA PRO A 252 -6.05 39.15 21.07
C PRO A 252 -7.05 39.34 19.93
N THR A 253 -8.02 38.45 19.82
CA THR A 253 -9.09 38.52 18.81
C THR A 253 -10.43 38.90 19.46
N ARG A 254 -11.33 39.50 18.69
CA ARG A 254 -12.69 39.87 19.11
C ARG A 254 -13.67 39.75 17.95
N ILE A 255 -14.91 39.39 18.23
CA ILE A 255 -15.96 39.32 17.21
C ILE A 255 -16.57 40.70 17.04
N ASP A 256 -16.26 41.36 15.92
CA ASP A 256 -16.75 42.70 15.63
C ASP A 256 -17.82 42.75 14.53
N THR A 257 -18.07 41.63 13.86
CA THR A 257 -19.06 41.56 12.79
C THR A 257 -19.75 40.20 12.82
N LEU A 258 -21.08 40.22 12.83
CA LEU A 258 -21.92 39.04 12.66
C LEU A 258 -22.82 39.22 11.44
N TRP A 259 -22.71 38.28 10.51
CA TRP A 259 -23.65 38.13 9.40
C TRP A 259 -24.58 36.95 9.65
N LEU A 260 -25.88 37.19 9.46
CA LEU A 260 -26.91 36.16 9.47
C LEU A 260 -27.53 36.08 8.06
N PHE A 261 -27.13 35.08 7.28
CA PHE A 261 -27.72 34.75 5.99
C PHE A 261 -28.89 33.81 6.20
N ALA A 262 -29.97 34.36 6.72
CA ALA A 262 -31.10 33.60 7.25
C ALA A 262 -31.80 32.74 6.16
N GLY A 263 -31.87 33.22 4.92
CA GLY A 263 -32.41 32.46 3.78
C GLY A 263 -31.57 31.25 3.39
N ALA A 264 -30.25 31.32 3.57
CA ALA A 264 -29.31 30.21 3.35
C ALA A 264 -29.06 29.38 4.63
N ARG A 265 -29.66 29.75 5.77
CA ARG A 265 -29.46 29.12 7.09
C ARG A 265 -28.00 29.11 7.54
N ARG A 266 -27.26 30.19 7.26
CA ARG A 266 -25.82 30.27 7.52
C ARG A 266 -25.45 31.54 8.28
N GLY A 267 -24.57 31.39 9.26
CA GLY A 267 -24.05 32.47 10.10
C GLY A 267 -22.54 32.62 9.94
N VAL A 268 -22.06 33.86 9.99
CA VAL A 268 -20.63 34.19 9.84
C VAL A 268 -20.21 35.15 10.94
N MET A 269 -19.24 34.73 11.74
CA MET A 269 -18.60 35.57 12.76
C MET A 269 -17.23 35.97 12.25
N ILE A 270 -16.93 37.27 12.26
CA ILE A 270 -15.62 37.79 11.88
C ILE A 270 -14.86 38.16 13.15
N TYR A 271 -13.78 37.42 13.39
CA TYR A 271 -12.83 37.69 14.45
C TYR A 271 -11.76 38.64 13.93
N ARG A 272 -11.51 39.74 14.64
CA ARG A 272 -10.55 40.76 14.23
C ARG A 272 -9.48 40.97 15.29
N THR A 273 -8.25 41.15 14.81
CA THR A 273 -7.11 41.66 15.58
C THR A 273 -6.32 42.65 14.73
N ALA A 274 -5.48 43.46 15.36
CA ALA A 274 -4.61 44.41 14.67
C ALA A 274 -3.37 44.68 15.51
N THR A 275 -2.23 44.84 14.83
CA THR A 275 -0.95 45.22 15.44
C THR A 275 -0.23 46.20 14.52
N ALA A 276 0.68 46.98 15.08
CA ALA A 276 1.52 47.88 14.29
C ALA A 276 2.69 47.10 13.65
N VAL A 277 2.95 47.35 12.38
CA VAL A 277 4.11 46.86 11.62
C VAL A 277 5.10 47.99 11.40
N GLN A 278 6.38 47.66 11.19
CA GLN A 278 7.42 48.66 10.92
C GLN A 278 7.46 49.06 9.45
N GLU A 279 7.30 48.08 8.57
CA GLU A 279 7.36 48.28 7.12
C GLU A 279 5.95 48.39 6.55
N LEU A 280 5.76 49.32 5.61
CA LEU A 280 4.44 49.62 5.06
C LEU A 280 3.89 48.47 4.20
N ASP A 281 4.77 47.62 3.67
CA ASP A 281 4.43 46.40 2.94
C ASP A 281 4.31 45.16 3.84
N GLY A 282 4.57 45.30 5.14
CA GLY A 282 4.54 44.21 6.12
C GLY A 282 5.69 43.22 5.99
N SER A 283 6.79 43.56 5.31
CA SER A 283 7.96 42.67 5.15
C SER A 283 8.66 42.31 6.48
N ASP A 284 8.38 43.03 7.57
CA ASP A 284 8.81 42.67 8.91
C ASP A 284 7.99 41.53 9.54
N VAL A 285 6.94 41.05 8.88
CA VAL A 285 6.15 39.88 9.26
C VAL A 285 6.67 38.65 8.52
N GLY A 286 7.10 37.64 9.28
CA GLY A 286 7.61 36.37 8.72
C GLY A 286 6.48 35.40 8.37
N ASP A 287 5.50 35.25 9.27
CA ASP A 287 4.34 34.40 9.06
C ASP A 287 3.22 34.71 10.07
N ILE A 288 2.02 34.23 9.75
CA ILE A 288 0.84 34.32 10.58
C ILE A 288 0.23 32.92 10.71
N MET A 289 -0.07 32.51 11.94
CA MET A 289 -0.75 31.25 12.21
C MET A 289 -2.02 31.52 13.02
N VAL A 290 -3.14 30.99 12.56
CA VAL A 290 -4.44 31.11 13.22
C VAL A 290 -4.86 29.74 13.75
N ALA A 291 -5.42 29.73 14.96
CA ALA A 291 -5.98 28.56 15.59
C ALA A 291 -7.33 28.92 16.23
N TYR A 292 -8.16 27.93 16.52
CA TYR A 292 -9.38 28.12 17.30
C TYR A 292 -9.62 26.95 18.24
N GLU A 293 -10.10 27.26 19.44
CA GLU A 293 -10.38 26.30 20.51
C GLU A 293 -11.83 26.45 20.97
N GLN A 294 -12.40 25.42 21.58
CA GLN A 294 -13.69 25.60 22.27
C GLN A 294 -13.50 26.51 23.47
N GLN A 295 -14.35 27.53 23.61
CA GLN A 295 -14.26 28.48 24.72
C GLN A 295 -14.56 27.82 26.08
N GLY A 296 -15.34 26.74 26.08
CA GLY A 296 -15.68 25.94 27.27
C GLY A 296 -14.53 25.05 27.78
N GLU A 297 -13.46 24.88 27.00
CA GLU A 297 -12.30 24.06 27.37
C GLU A 297 -11.11 24.92 27.85
N PRO A 298 -10.21 24.35 28.69
CA PRO A 298 -8.95 25.00 29.05
C PRO A 298 -8.14 25.36 27.80
N ALA A 299 -7.57 26.56 27.78
CA ALA A 299 -6.74 26.99 26.66
C ALA A 299 -5.49 26.14 26.53
N ARG A 300 -5.12 25.76 25.30
CA ARG A 300 -3.83 25.10 25.07
C ARG A 300 -2.70 26.09 25.41
N PRO A 301 -1.57 25.64 25.98
CA PRO A 301 -0.47 26.55 26.33
C PRO A 301 0.13 27.21 25.08
N PHE A 302 0.70 28.40 25.22
CA PHE A 302 1.35 29.12 24.11
C PHE A 302 2.45 28.27 23.42
N ASP A 303 3.23 27.52 24.20
CA ASP A 303 4.30 26.64 23.71
C ASP A 303 3.80 25.54 22.76
N HIS A 304 2.55 25.09 22.90
CA HIS A 304 1.93 24.15 21.95
C HIS A 304 1.95 24.73 20.54
N TYR A 305 1.53 25.98 20.39
CA TYR A 305 1.44 26.65 19.10
C TYR A 305 2.82 27.01 18.54
N LEU A 306 3.81 27.32 19.39
CA LEU A 306 5.19 27.46 18.94
C LEU A 306 5.70 26.17 18.29
N ASN A 307 5.45 25.01 18.91
CA ASN A 307 5.86 23.71 18.36
C ASN A 307 5.12 23.40 17.05
N VAL A 308 3.80 23.57 17.01
CA VAL A 308 2.96 23.34 15.83
C VAL A 308 3.38 24.22 14.65
N ARG A 309 3.78 25.47 14.92
CA ARG A 309 4.34 26.40 13.94
C ARG A 309 5.69 25.92 13.41
N GLN A 310 6.61 25.50 14.28
CA GLN A 310 7.93 24.99 13.87
C GLN A 310 7.81 23.77 12.93
N LEU A 311 6.89 22.84 13.23
CA LEU A 311 6.61 21.67 12.38
C LEU A 311 6.14 22.04 10.95
N ARG A 312 5.61 23.25 10.75
CA ARG A 312 5.13 23.75 9.45
C ARG A 312 6.14 24.62 8.73
N LEU A 313 7.07 25.24 9.46
CA LEU A 313 8.13 26.07 8.90
C LEU A 313 9.38 25.27 8.54
N ASP A 314 9.62 24.13 9.21
CA ASP A 314 10.75 23.25 8.90
C ASP A 314 10.49 22.49 7.58
N PRO A 315 11.31 22.68 6.53
CA PRO A 315 11.13 22.03 5.24
C PRO A 315 11.06 20.50 5.30
N THR A 316 11.66 19.87 6.31
CA THR A 316 11.68 18.41 6.46
C THR A 316 10.38 17.83 7.01
N THR A 317 9.64 18.62 7.81
CA THR A 317 8.40 18.17 8.48
C THR A 317 7.15 18.86 7.95
N ALA A 318 7.28 19.98 7.22
CA ALA A 318 6.17 20.79 6.72
C ALA A 318 5.14 20.02 5.86
N ALA A 319 5.60 19.05 5.07
CA ALA A 319 4.72 18.20 4.27
C ALA A 319 3.90 17.25 5.16
N ARG A 320 4.49 16.72 6.24
CA ARG A 320 3.85 15.75 7.16
C ARG A 320 2.68 16.39 7.94
N TYR A 321 2.79 17.65 8.32
CA TYR A 321 1.82 18.34 9.20
C TYR A 321 0.95 19.38 8.49
N ALA A 322 1.03 19.42 7.15
CA ALA A 322 0.28 20.31 6.29
C ALA A 322 -1.23 20.37 6.61
N PHE A 323 -1.82 19.19 6.76
CA PHE A 323 -3.27 18.97 6.86
C PHE A 323 -3.71 18.47 8.25
N SER A 324 -2.80 18.55 9.24
CA SER A 324 -3.08 18.17 10.63
C SER A 324 -3.85 19.29 11.35
N GLU A 325 -5.07 19.56 10.89
CA GLU A 325 -5.91 20.65 11.41
C GLU A 325 -6.22 20.52 12.90
N HIS A 326 -6.33 19.30 13.44
CA HIS A 326 -6.59 19.07 14.86
C HIS A 326 -5.57 19.74 15.81
N GLN A 327 -4.37 20.06 15.30
CA GLN A 327 -3.34 20.79 16.04
C GLN A 327 -3.69 22.27 16.24
N LEU A 328 -4.53 22.82 15.36
CA LEU A 328 -4.97 24.22 15.28
C LEU A 328 -6.48 24.41 15.52
N ALA A 329 -7.25 23.32 15.53
CA ALA A 329 -8.69 23.29 15.76
C ALA A 329 -9.02 22.42 17.01
N PRO A 330 -10.28 22.40 17.49
CA PRO A 330 -10.71 21.46 18.52
C PRO A 330 -10.35 20.02 18.17
N GLU A 331 -9.98 19.22 19.17
CA GLU A 331 -9.58 17.83 18.93
C GLU A 331 -10.74 17.01 18.34
N ILE A 332 -10.40 16.10 17.43
CA ILE A 332 -11.34 15.06 17.02
C ILE A 332 -11.65 14.20 18.26
N SER A 333 -12.92 14.10 18.60
CA SER A 333 -13.37 13.25 19.70
C SER A 333 -12.82 11.82 19.56
N ALA A 334 -12.53 11.18 20.69
CA ALA A 334 -12.03 9.80 20.68
C ALA A 334 -12.99 8.84 19.96
N ALA A 335 -14.30 9.10 20.04
CA ALA A 335 -15.33 8.33 19.36
C ALA A 335 -15.22 8.44 17.83
N GLU A 336 -14.96 9.64 17.29
CA GLU A 336 -14.82 9.84 15.85
C GLU A 336 -13.49 9.27 15.33
N ARG A 337 -12.40 9.39 16.10
CA ARG A 337 -11.14 8.69 15.77
C ARG A 337 -11.32 7.17 15.71
N GLU A 338 -11.98 6.59 16.70
CA GLU A 338 -12.26 5.15 16.72
C GLU A 338 -13.17 4.74 15.55
N ARG A 339 -14.17 5.56 15.21
CA ARG A 339 -15.05 5.34 14.05
C ARG A 339 -14.26 5.33 12.74
N ARG A 340 -13.39 6.31 12.50
CA ARG A 340 -12.51 6.37 11.32
C ARG A 340 -11.57 5.16 11.28
N ALA A 341 -10.93 4.81 12.40
CA ALA A 341 -10.06 3.65 12.52
C ALA A 341 -10.80 2.31 12.27
N ALA A 342 -12.02 2.15 12.81
CA ALA A 342 -12.86 0.99 12.56
C ALA A 342 -13.29 0.90 11.08
N ARG A 343 -13.56 2.05 10.44
CA ARG A 343 -13.89 2.11 9.01
C ARG A 343 -12.71 1.69 8.14
N ARG A 344 -11.50 2.17 8.44
CA ARG A 344 -10.26 1.75 7.75
C ARG A 344 -10.05 0.23 7.89
N ARG A 345 -10.18 -0.31 9.12
CA ARG A 345 -10.09 -1.76 9.38
C ARG A 345 -11.10 -2.56 8.55
N TYR A 346 -12.37 -2.15 8.56
CA TYR A 346 -13.42 -2.81 7.79
C TYR A 346 -13.14 -2.81 6.27
N LEU A 347 -12.71 -1.68 5.71
CA LEU A 347 -12.39 -1.57 4.28
C LEU A 347 -11.16 -2.43 3.90
N ALA A 348 -10.17 -2.50 4.79
CA ALA A 348 -8.99 -3.32 4.60
C ALA A 348 -9.32 -4.83 4.67
N GLU A 349 -10.14 -5.24 5.66
CA GLU A 349 -10.63 -6.61 5.80
C GLU A 349 -11.47 -7.06 4.59
N GLN A 350 -12.40 -6.22 4.12
CA GLN A 350 -13.17 -6.53 2.92
C GLN A 350 -12.29 -6.77 1.69
N ARG A 351 -11.23 -5.97 1.53
CA ARG A 351 -10.30 -6.10 0.41
C ARG A 351 -9.45 -7.37 0.52
N ALA A 352 -8.96 -7.69 1.71
CA ALA A 352 -8.28 -8.96 1.98
C ALA A 352 -9.18 -10.15 1.67
N ALA A 353 -10.45 -10.12 2.13
CA ALA A 353 -11.43 -11.18 1.87
C ALA A 353 -11.73 -11.36 0.37
N ARG A 354 -11.91 -10.27 -0.38
CA ARG A 354 -12.13 -10.34 -1.84
C ARG A 354 -10.94 -10.94 -2.58
N GLN A 355 -9.72 -10.60 -2.18
CA GLN A 355 -8.53 -11.16 -2.80
C GLN A 355 -8.37 -12.65 -2.47
N LEU A 356 -8.61 -13.05 -1.22
CA LEU A 356 -8.58 -14.44 -0.81
C LEU A 356 -9.60 -15.27 -1.60
N ALA A 357 -10.79 -14.72 -1.83
CA ALA A 357 -11.80 -15.33 -2.69
C ALA A 357 -11.34 -15.46 -4.17
N SER A 358 -10.66 -14.45 -4.71
CA SER A 358 -10.11 -14.49 -6.07
C SER A 358 -8.98 -15.52 -6.23
N MET A 359 -8.08 -15.64 -5.25
CA MET A 359 -7.03 -16.67 -5.24
C MET A 359 -7.63 -18.07 -5.18
N ARG A 360 -8.62 -18.27 -4.30
CA ARG A 360 -9.34 -19.54 -4.18
C ARG A 360 -10.03 -19.93 -5.47
N TRP A 361 -10.68 -18.97 -6.13
CA TRP A 361 -11.29 -19.17 -7.45
C TRP A 361 -10.26 -19.55 -8.53
N ALA A 362 -9.10 -18.91 -8.56
CA ALA A 362 -8.05 -19.22 -9.53
C ALA A 362 -7.48 -20.65 -9.33
N LEU A 363 -7.24 -21.03 -8.08
CA LEU A 363 -6.83 -22.39 -7.68
C LEU A 363 -7.86 -23.45 -8.06
N GLU A 364 -9.14 -23.21 -7.78
CA GLU A 364 -10.22 -24.11 -8.16
C GLU A 364 -10.29 -24.33 -9.68
N ARG A 365 -10.00 -23.28 -10.46
CA ARG A 365 -9.94 -23.36 -11.92
C ARG A 365 -8.77 -24.18 -12.44
N GLU A 366 -7.59 -24.05 -11.81
CA GLU A 366 -6.41 -24.89 -12.10
C GLU A 366 -6.69 -26.37 -11.80
N PHE A 367 -7.27 -26.67 -10.63
CA PHE A 367 -7.62 -28.05 -10.25
C PHE A 367 -8.74 -28.66 -11.10
N ALA A 368 -9.62 -27.84 -11.69
CA ALA A 368 -10.63 -28.32 -12.63
C ALA A 368 -10.01 -28.89 -13.93
N GLY A 369 -8.77 -28.53 -14.27
CA GLY A 369 -8.02 -29.08 -15.39
C GLY A 369 -7.29 -30.40 -15.08
N ILE A 370 -7.23 -30.80 -13.81
CA ILE A 370 -6.62 -32.07 -13.38
C ILE A 370 -7.75 -33.08 -13.16
N GLU A 371 -7.70 -34.25 -13.84
CA GLU A 371 -8.69 -35.33 -13.72
C GLU A 371 -8.63 -36.08 -12.36
N LEU A 372 -8.45 -35.34 -11.26
CA LEU A 372 -8.50 -35.87 -9.90
C LEU A 372 -9.90 -35.68 -9.30
N PRO A 373 -10.50 -36.75 -8.73
CA PRO A 373 -11.71 -36.67 -7.93
C PRO A 373 -11.57 -35.61 -6.82
N PRO A 374 -12.62 -34.82 -6.50
CA PRO A 374 -12.55 -33.76 -5.49
C PRO A 374 -12.01 -34.19 -4.12
N SER A 375 -12.19 -35.47 -3.75
CA SER A 375 -11.71 -36.06 -2.50
C SER A 375 -10.19 -36.33 -2.46
N LEU A 376 -9.51 -36.34 -3.61
CA LEU A 376 -8.07 -36.59 -3.74
C LEU A 376 -7.29 -35.31 -4.08
N ARG A 377 -7.97 -34.16 -4.18
CA ARG A 377 -7.32 -32.87 -4.41
C ARG A 377 -6.66 -32.42 -3.10
N PRO A 378 -5.39 -32.01 -3.12
CA PRO A 378 -4.72 -31.55 -1.92
C PRO A 378 -5.41 -30.27 -1.39
N THR A 379 -5.66 -30.22 -0.09
CA THR A 379 -6.13 -29.01 0.59
C THR A 379 -4.98 -28.01 0.59
N ILE A 380 -5.06 -26.99 -0.27
CA ILE A 380 -4.10 -25.88 -0.23
C ILE A 380 -4.60 -24.86 0.79
N GLU A 381 -3.89 -24.78 1.92
CA GLU A 381 -4.06 -23.67 2.86
C GLU A 381 -3.57 -22.39 2.18
N ILE A 382 -4.51 -21.49 1.87
CA ILE A 382 -4.16 -20.14 1.39
C ILE A 382 -3.79 -19.33 2.64
N PRO A 383 -2.57 -18.77 2.71
CA PRO A 383 -2.18 -17.92 3.84
C PRO A 383 -3.18 -16.79 4.04
N SER A 384 -3.44 -16.42 5.30
CA SER A 384 -4.24 -15.23 5.59
C SER A 384 -3.54 -14.00 5.01
N ILE A 385 -4.26 -13.22 4.20
CA ILE A 385 -3.75 -11.94 3.71
C ILE A 385 -3.85 -10.94 4.87
N GLU A 386 -2.70 -10.52 5.39
CA GLU A 386 -2.69 -9.41 6.34
C GLU A 386 -3.14 -8.12 5.63
N PRO A 387 -4.06 -7.34 6.23
CA PRO A 387 -4.45 -6.05 5.70
C PRO A 387 -3.23 -5.13 5.57
N SER A 388 -3.20 -4.28 4.54
CA SER A 388 -2.16 -3.26 4.36
C SER A 388 -1.93 -2.47 5.66
N SER A 389 -0.69 -2.35 6.10
CA SER A 389 -0.30 -1.51 7.25
C SER A 389 -0.33 -0.02 6.93
N ILE A 390 -0.42 0.35 5.65
CA ILE A 390 -0.55 1.74 5.21
C ILE A 390 -2.02 2.17 5.38
N PRO A 391 -2.32 3.22 6.18
CA PRO A 391 -3.66 3.75 6.36
C PRO A 391 -4.27 4.22 5.03
N GLU A 392 -5.54 3.89 4.81
CA GLU A 392 -6.32 4.39 3.67
C GLU A 392 -6.88 5.78 3.96
N LEU A 393 -6.82 6.67 2.97
CA LEU A 393 -7.51 7.96 3.00
C LEU A 393 -9.02 7.76 2.79
N LEU A 394 -9.81 8.20 3.77
CA LEU A 394 -11.26 8.13 3.69
C LEU A 394 -11.84 9.32 2.91
N PRO A 395 -12.95 9.15 2.16
CA PRO A 395 -13.61 10.26 1.46
C PRO A 395 -13.93 11.45 2.37
N GLU A 396 -14.36 11.20 3.60
CA GLU A 396 -14.72 12.23 4.57
C GLU A 396 -13.50 13.03 5.07
N GLU A 397 -12.30 12.44 5.05
CA GLU A 397 -11.03 13.10 5.39
C GLU A 397 -10.54 14.00 4.25
N LEU A 398 -10.80 13.57 3.01
CA LEU A 398 -10.54 14.38 1.81
C LEU A 398 -11.51 15.57 1.74
N GLU A 399 -12.77 15.37 2.12
CA GLU A 399 -13.79 16.42 2.17
C GLU A 399 -13.53 17.44 3.29
N SER A 400 -13.05 16.99 4.46
CA SER A 400 -12.74 17.90 5.57
C SER A 400 -11.36 18.55 5.45
N GLY A 401 -10.47 18.04 4.59
CA GLY A 401 -9.07 18.47 4.52
C GLY A 401 -8.22 18.02 5.72
N GLU A 402 -8.77 17.20 6.62
CA GLU A 402 -8.11 16.72 7.83
C GLU A 402 -7.42 15.37 7.57
N ILE A 403 -6.15 15.43 7.18
CA ILE A 403 -5.38 14.26 6.75
C ILE A 403 -4.13 14.09 7.63
N GLU A 404 -4.00 12.93 8.27
CA GLU A 404 -2.81 12.53 9.03
C GLU A 404 -1.72 11.97 8.11
N LEU A 405 -1.10 12.85 7.31
CA LEU A 405 -0.01 12.46 6.41
C LEU A 405 1.18 11.84 7.14
N ALA A 406 1.47 12.29 8.36
CA ALA A 406 2.52 11.71 9.20
C ALA A 406 2.29 10.20 9.44
N GLU A 407 1.07 9.78 9.78
CA GLU A 407 0.71 8.37 10.02
C GLU A 407 0.95 7.51 8.77
N ILE A 408 0.57 8.04 7.60
CA ILE A 408 0.76 7.35 6.31
C ILE A 408 2.24 7.19 5.99
N LEU A 409 3.02 8.26 6.16
CA LEU A 409 4.46 8.25 5.87
C LEU A 409 5.23 7.34 6.85
N ASP A 410 4.90 7.36 8.14
CA ASP A 410 5.52 6.48 9.13
C ASP A 410 5.21 5.01 8.87
N ALA A 411 3.97 4.70 8.46
CA ALA A 411 3.57 3.35 8.07
C ALA A 411 4.34 2.86 6.82
N LEU A 412 4.55 3.75 5.84
CA LEU A 412 5.35 3.48 4.65
C LEU A 412 6.82 3.22 4.99
N GLU A 413 7.43 4.05 5.84
CA GLU A 413 8.80 3.87 6.33
C GLU A 413 8.94 2.54 7.12
N THR A 414 7.92 2.15 7.87
CA THR A 414 7.87 0.86 8.58
C THR A 414 7.82 -0.32 7.61
N VAL A 415 7.03 -0.22 6.52
CA VAL A 415 6.97 -1.26 5.47
C VAL A 415 8.34 -1.41 4.81
N GLN A 416 9.00 -0.29 4.50
CA GLN A 416 10.35 -0.30 3.94
C GLN A 416 11.36 -0.97 4.90
N ALA A 417 11.39 -0.55 6.16
CA ALA A 417 12.30 -1.11 7.16
C ALA A 417 12.05 -2.61 7.41
N LYS A 418 10.78 -3.04 7.38
CA LYS A 418 10.42 -4.46 7.50
C LYS A 418 10.92 -5.26 6.30
N ALA A 419 10.73 -4.75 5.07
CA ALA A 419 11.22 -5.41 3.87
C ALA A 419 12.76 -5.55 3.86
N GLU A 420 13.48 -4.50 4.25
CA GLU A 420 14.95 -4.54 4.40
C GLU A 420 15.36 -5.52 5.52
N SER A 421 14.69 -5.49 6.67
CA SER A 421 14.97 -6.37 7.82
C SER A 421 14.69 -7.85 7.53
N ASP A 422 13.57 -8.16 6.86
CA ASP A 422 13.22 -9.54 6.54
C ASP A 422 14.20 -10.15 5.55
N LEU A 423 14.77 -9.33 4.67
CA LEU A 423 15.85 -9.75 3.80
C LEU A 423 17.18 -9.96 4.55
N ASP A 424 17.55 -9.05 5.46
CA ASP A 424 18.74 -9.21 6.30
C ASP A 424 18.63 -10.46 7.19
N LYS A 425 17.44 -10.74 7.72
CA LYS A 425 17.15 -11.98 8.45
C LYS A 425 17.32 -13.20 7.55
N LEU A 426 16.84 -13.14 6.30
CA LEU A 426 16.98 -14.23 5.35
C LEU A 426 18.45 -14.50 5.03
N ASP A 427 19.26 -13.47 4.74
CA ASP A 427 20.69 -13.66 4.54
C ASP A 427 21.35 -14.21 5.82
N ALA A 428 21.09 -13.59 6.98
CA ALA A 428 21.63 -14.01 8.28
C ALA A 428 21.24 -15.45 8.67
N GLN A 429 20.05 -15.92 8.30
CA GLN A 429 19.59 -17.29 8.53
C GLN A 429 20.48 -18.31 7.81
N TYR A 430 20.95 -17.99 6.60
CA TYR A 430 21.76 -18.89 5.79
C TYR A 430 23.27 -18.59 5.83
N GLN A 431 23.68 -17.47 6.47
CA GLN A 431 25.09 -17.16 6.75
C GLN A 431 25.83 -18.32 7.47
N PRO A 432 25.28 -18.98 8.52
CA PRO A 432 25.95 -20.09 9.18
C PRO A 432 26.19 -21.29 8.26
N VAL A 433 25.20 -21.63 7.42
CA VAL A 433 25.33 -22.72 6.43
C VAL A 433 26.48 -22.40 5.48
N ARG A 434 26.51 -21.18 4.93
CA ARG A 434 27.56 -20.74 4.00
C ARG A 434 28.94 -20.74 4.65
N ALA A 435 29.06 -20.16 5.84
CA ALA A 435 30.32 -20.06 6.57
C ALA A 435 30.88 -21.45 6.92
N ALA A 436 30.03 -22.37 7.40
CA ALA A 436 30.44 -23.75 7.65
C ALA A 436 30.93 -24.42 6.36
N TYR A 437 30.25 -24.19 5.26
CA TYR A 437 30.56 -24.75 3.96
C TYR A 437 31.89 -24.26 3.36
N GLU A 438 32.12 -22.94 3.36
CA GLU A 438 33.39 -22.33 2.96
C GLU A 438 34.55 -22.84 3.82
N LYS A 439 34.32 -23.00 5.13
CA LYS A 439 35.32 -23.50 6.06
C LYS A 439 35.65 -24.97 5.77
N ILE A 440 34.66 -25.82 5.52
CA ILE A 440 34.86 -27.23 5.08
C ILE A 440 35.71 -27.29 3.80
N ALA A 441 35.45 -26.42 2.83
CA ALA A 441 36.22 -26.35 1.58
C ALA A 441 37.65 -25.79 1.76
N SER A 442 37.91 -25.00 2.79
CA SER A 442 39.17 -24.24 2.99
C SER A 442 40.41 -25.08 3.36
N ARG A 443 40.31 -26.42 3.40
CA ARG A 443 41.36 -27.36 3.85
C ARG A 443 41.84 -27.20 5.31
N ASN A 444 41.31 -26.24 6.06
CA ASN A 444 41.60 -26.00 7.48
C ASN A 444 40.39 -26.30 8.40
N ALA A 445 39.46 -27.13 7.93
CA ALA A 445 38.25 -27.47 8.65
C ALA A 445 38.50 -28.42 9.84
N ALA A 446 37.82 -28.16 10.95
CA ALA A 446 37.80 -29.04 12.12
C ALA A 446 36.49 -29.86 12.15
N SER A 447 36.46 -30.99 12.87
CA SER A 447 35.25 -31.83 12.96
C SER A 447 34.01 -31.06 13.43
N SER A 448 34.20 -30.03 14.28
CA SER A 448 33.12 -29.13 14.73
C SER A 448 32.44 -28.35 13.61
N ASP A 449 33.10 -28.19 12.45
CA ASP A 449 32.53 -27.49 11.30
C ASP A 449 31.48 -28.36 10.56
N ILE A 450 31.61 -29.69 10.62
CA ILE A 450 30.57 -30.62 10.17
C ILE A 450 29.34 -30.50 11.08
N ASP A 451 29.54 -30.45 12.40
CA ASP A 451 28.44 -30.27 13.36
C ASP A 451 27.74 -28.93 13.19
N ALA A 452 28.52 -27.86 12.97
CA ALA A 452 27.99 -26.53 12.68
C ALA A 452 27.14 -26.53 11.40
N LEU A 453 27.59 -27.21 10.34
CA LEU A 453 26.82 -27.37 9.10
C LEU A 453 25.51 -28.11 9.37
N LEU A 454 25.56 -29.27 10.05
CA LEU A 454 24.39 -30.08 10.34
C LEU A 454 23.38 -29.34 11.21
N ALA A 455 23.84 -28.58 12.20
CA ALA A 455 22.97 -27.71 13.00
C ALA A 455 22.33 -26.62 12.15
N ALA A 456 23.11 -25.98 11.25
CA ALA A 456 22.62 -24.89 10.41
C ALA A 456 21.57 -25.33 9.37
N ILE A 457 21.60 -26.58 8.92
CA ILE A 457 20.59 -27.16 8.02
C ILE A 457 19.48 -27.95 8.77
N GLY A 458 19.41 -27.83 10.10
CA GLY A 458 18.39 -28.49 10.93
C GLY A 458 18.49 -30.02 10.99
N SER A 459 19.68 -30.59 10.75
CA SER A 459 19.96 -32.03 10.75
C SER A 459 20.78 -32.48 11.95
N THR A 460 20.68 -31.81 13.10
CA THR A 460 21.45 -32.12 14.32
C THR A 460 21.19 -33.53 14.84
N ASP A 461 19.95 -34.00 14.74
CA ASP A 461 19.53 -35.32 15.20
C ASP A 461 20.23 -36.45 14.41
N ALA A 462 20.59 -36.19 13.15
CA ALA A 462 21.32 -37.15 12.31
C ALA A 462 22.69 -37.49 12.91
N ALA A 463 23.45 -36.47 13.30
CA ALA A 463 24.75 -36.63 13.92
C ALA A 463 24.66 -37.35 15.27
N GLN A 464 23.70 -36.98 16.12
CA GLN A 464 23.50 -37.62 17.42
C GLN A 464 23.12 -39.10 17.27
N SER A 465 22.24 -39.42 16.31
CA SER A 465 21.83 -40.79 16.00
C SER A 465 23.00 -41.64 15.49
N MET A 466 23.84 -41.07 14.61
CA MET A 466 25.06 -41.73 14.12
C MET A 466 26.06 -41.97 15.25
N ASP A 467 26.35 -40.98 16.08
CA ASP A 467 27.29 -41.09 17.20
C ASP A 467 26.83 -42.16 18.19
N ALA A 468 25.56 -42.13 18.60
CA ALA A 468 24.98 -43.14 19.50
C ALA A 468 25.07 -44.55 18.92
N SER A 469 24.85 -44.69 17.61
CA SER A 469 24.88 -46.00 16.92
C SER A 469 26.30 -46.56 16.79
N PHE A 470 27.30 -45.70 16.55
CA PHE A 470 28.71 -46.11 16.56
C PHE A 470 29.25 -46.38 17.98
N GLU A 471 28.71 -45.72 19.01
CA GLU A 471 29.03 -46.02 20.42
C GLU A 471 28.42 -47.35 20.89
N GLN A 472 27.19 -47.65 20.48
CA GLN A 472 26.48 -48.88 20.84
C GLN A 472 26.88 -50.09 19.99
N ALA A 473 27.71 -49.91 18.96
CA ALA A 473 28.26 -51.01 18.18
C ALA A 473 29.03 -51.97 19.11
N PRO A 474 28.62 -53.24 19.23
CA PRO A 474 29.22 -54.18 20.17
C PRO A 474 30.72 -54.37 19.86
N PRO A 475 31.59 -54.53 20.87
CA PRO A 475 32.96 -54.96 20.63
C PRO A 475 32.92 -56.30 19.89
N PHE A 476 33.79 -56.47 18.88
CA PHE A 476 33.87 -57.73 18.17
C PHE A 476 34.14 -58.87 19.18
N PRO A 477 33.43 -60.01 19.09
CA PRO A 477 33.56 -61.07 20.10
C PRO A 477 34.99 -61.57 20.22
N ALA A 478 35.42 -61.92 21.44
CA ALA A 478 36.71 -62.57 21.66
C ALA A 478 36.71 -63.97 21.01
N LEU A 479 37.35 -64.07 19.85
CA LEU A 479 37.47 -65.28 19.05
C LEU A 479 38.73 -66.08 19.48
N PRO A 480 38.63 -67.40 19.68
CA PRO A 480 39.81 -68.26 19.86
C PRO A 480 40.52 -68.49 18.50
N ASP A 481 41.85 -68.45 18.50
CA ASP A 481 42.74 -68.73 17.35
C ASP A 481 42.55 -67.87 16.07
N THR A 482 42.28 -66.58 16.23
CA THR A 482 42.26 -65.60 15.11
C THR A 482 43.56 -64.79 15.03
N ASP A 483 44.01 -64.48 13.81
CA ASP A 483 45.20 -63.66 13.55
C ASP A 483 45.07 -62.27 14.25
N PRO A 484 46.00 -61.89 15.16
CA PRO A 484 46.00 -60.58 15.81
C PRO A 484 45.99 -59.40 14.82
N ALA A 485 46.52 -59.57 13.60
CA ALA A 485 46.51 -58.55 12.57
C ALA A 485 45.09 -58.24 12.04
N LEU A 486 44.21 -59.25 11.97
CA LEU A 486 42.83 -59.09 11.53
C LEU A 486 42.00 -58.34 12.57
N ILE A 487 42.20 -58.65 13.85
CA ILE A 487 41.52 -57.95 14.97
C ILE A 487 41.93 -56.47 14.97
N GLY A 488 43.23 -56.18 14.82
CA GLY A 488 43.75 -54.81 14.72
C GLY A 488 43.18 -54.02 13.53
N ASP A 489 43.07 -54.64 12.35
CA ASP A 489 42.48 -54.00 11.16
C ASP A 489 40.98 -53.67 11.34
N ILE A 490 40.22 -54.56 11.99
CA ILE A 490 38.80 -54.33 12.32
C ILE A 490 38.65 -53.20 13.36
N GLU A 491 39.48 -53.20 14.40
CA GLU A 491 39.49 -52.15 15.42
C GLU A 491 39.88 -50.78 14.83
N ASP A 492 40.88 -50.73 13.96
CA ASP A 492 41.30 -49.53 13.25
C ASP A 492 40.20 -48.99 12.34
N LYS A 493 39.47 -49.86 11.63
CA LYS A 493 38.33 -49.47 10.80
C LYS A 493 37.16 -48.96 11.61
N LEU A 494 36.83 -49.61 12.74
CA LEU A 494 35.80 -49.14 13.66
C LEU A 494 36.19 -47.80 14.28
N ALA A 495 37.47 -47.59 14.61
CA ALA A 495 37.99 -46.32 15.11
C ALA A 495 37.93 -45.20 14.05
N ARG A 496 38.17 -45.51 12.77
CA ARG A 496 37.97 -44.56 11.66
C ARG A 496 36.49 -44.24 11.46
N ALA A 497 35.61 -45.23 11.50
CA ALA A 497 34.16 -45.04 11.38
C ALA A 497 33.58 -44.21 12.55
N LYS A 498 34.04 -44.44 13.79
CA LYS A 498 33.73 -43.59 14.95
C LYS A 498 34.18 -42.13 14.76
N ASN A 499 35.21 -41.90 13.94
CA ASN A 499 35.67 -40.58 13.54
C ASN A 499 35.11 -40.11 12.18
N TRP A 500 33.87 -40.50 11.84
CA TRP A 500 33.24 -40.23 10.55
C TRP A 500 33.32 -38.76 10.08
N ARG A 501 33.18 -37.79 11.00
CA ARG A 501 33.36 -36.34 10.69
C ARG A 501 34.71 -36.05 10.05
N ARG A 502 35.79 -36.64 10.59
CA ARG A 502 37.14 -36.47 10.07
C ARG A 502 37.30 -37.12 8.70
N GLU A 503 36.62 -38.25 8.45
CA GLU A 503 36.61 -38.89 7.14
C GLU A 503 35.84 -38.07 6.10
N ILE A 504 34.72 -37.43 6.45
CA ILE A 504 34.04 -36.47 5.55
C ILE A 504 34.97 -35.30 5.21
N LEU A 505 35.60 -34.69 6.22
CA LEU A 505 36.55 -33.59 5.99
C LEU A 505 37.73 -34.03 5.13
N ARG A 506 38.27 -35.23 5.39
CA ARG A 506 39.36 -35.81 4.60
C ARG A 506 38.93 -36.05 3.15
N ALA A 507 37.67 -36.40 2.89
CA ALA A 507 37.15 -36.53 1.54
C ALA A 507 36.94 -35.17 0.86
N ALA A 508 36.36 -34.20 1.57
CA ALA A 508 36.06 -32.86 1.06
C ALA A 508 37.32 -32.01 0.76
N THR A 509 38.41 -32.22 1.50
CA THR A 509 39.64 -31.41 1.39
C THR A 509 40.70 -31.99 0.47
N GLN A 510 40.49 -33.20 -0.07
CA GLN A 510 41.41 -33.82 -1.01
C GLN A 510 41.48 -33.03 -2.32
N PRO A 511 42.69 -32.75 -2.86
CA PRO A 511 42.81 -32.17 -4.19
C PRO A 511 42.20 -33.13 -5.23
N LEU A 512 41.19 -32.64 -5.94
CA LEU A 512 40.57 -33.36 -7.05
C LEU A 512 41.22 -32.90 -8.35
N ASP A 513 41.91 -33.82 -9.03
CA ASP A 513 42.30 -33.66 -10.42
C ASP A 513 41.07 -33.66 -11.35
N GLU A 514 41.27 -33.35 -12.63
CA GLU A 514 40.17 -33.28 -13.60
C GLU A 514 39.41 -34.61 -13.73
N GLN A 515 40.11 -35.75 -13.61
CA GLN A 515 39.48 -37.06 -13.70
C GLN A 515 38.52 -37.32 -12.54
N LYS A 516 38.98 -37.12 -11.30
CA LYS A 516 38.14 -37.27 -10.10
C LYS A 516 37.01 -36.24 -10.06
N GLN A 517 37.24 -35.02 -10.53
CA GLN A 517 36.17 -34.03 -10.70
C GLN A 517 35.10 -34.54 -11.67
N SER A 518 35.51 -35.15 -12.79
CA SER A 518 34.60 -35.74 -13.78
C SER A 518 33.81 -36.92 -13.22
N GLU A 519 34.47 -37.84 -12.51
CA GLU A 519 33.83 -38.99 -11.88
C GLU A 519 32.80 -38.54 -10.83
N LEU A 520 33.16 -37.57 -9.99
CA LEU A 520 32.26 -37.02 -8.97
C LEU A 520 31.08 -36.26 -9.59
N ALA A 521 31.32 -35.47 -10.64
CA ALA A 521 30.27 -34.76 -11.37
C ALA A 521 29.27 -35.75 -12.00
N HIS A 522 29.78 -36.81 -12.64
CA HIS A 522 28.97 -37.88 -13.20
C HIS A 522 28.15 -38.62 -12.13
N ALA A 523 28.77 -38.93 -10.99
CA ALA A 523 28.10 -39.60 -9.89
C ALA A 523 27.01 -38.74 -9.27
N ARG A 524 27.25 -37.44 -9.07
CA ARG A 524 26.25 -36.47 -8.58
C ARG A 524 25.08 -36.33 -9.55
N PHE A 525 25.38 -36.23 -10.84
CA PHE A 525 24.35 -36.15 -11.88
C PHE A 525 23.44 -37.39 -11.81
N PHE A 526 23.98 -38.61 -11.87
CA PHE A 526 23.17 -39.83 -11.83
C PHE A 526 22.64 -40.22 -10.43
N ASN A 527 22.98 -39.46 -9.38
CA ASN A 527 22.70 -39.79 -7.98
C ASN A 527 23.27 -41.17 -7.59
N LEU A 528 24.46 -41.49 -8.10
CA LEU A 528 25.19 -42.71 -7.79
C LEU A 528 25.82 -42.62 -6.40
N ALA A 529 26.07 -43.78 -5.78
CA ALA A 529 26.61 -43.86 -4.44
C ALA A 529 27.93 -43.09 -4.28
N ALA A 530 28.82 -43.14 -5.28
CA ALA A 530 30.08 -42.40 -5.32
C ALA A 530 29.95 -40.86 -5.21
N GLY A 531 28.77 -40.30 -5.47
CA GLY A 531 28.49 -38.87 -5.34
C GLY A 531 27.96 -38.45 -3.97
N ARG A 532 27.70 -39.41 -3.06
CA ARG A 532 27.10 -39.18 -1.75
C ARG A 532 28.15 -38.73 -0.73
N PRO A 533 27.88 -37.65 0.05
CA PRO A 533 28.75 -37.18 1.10
C PRO A 533 29.28 -38.24 2.09
N LEU A 534 28.47 -39.24 2.47
CA LEU A 534 28.89 -40.28 3.44
C LEU A 534 29.43 -41.56 2.79
N GLU A 535 29.56 -41.62 1.46
CA GLU A 535 30.04 -42.83 0.78
C GLU A 535 31.45 -43.28 1.19
N PRO A 536 32.43 -42.40 1.44
CA PRO A 536 33.74 -42.82 1.95
C PRO A 536 33.66 -43.59 3.27
N ILE A 537 32.72 -43.21 4.14
CA ILE A 537 32.46 -43.91 5.41
C ILE A 537 31.79 -45.26 5.12
N ARG A 538 30.82 -45.29 4.21
CA ARG A 538 30.15 -46.52 3.77
C ARG A 538 31.13 -47.54 3.21
N ASN A 539 32.08 -47.11 2.38
CA ASN A 539 33.12 -47.98 1.82
C ASN A 539 34.04 -48.53 2.93
N ALA A 540 34.44 -47.69 3.90
CA ALA A 540 35.25 -48.12 5.03
C ALA A 540 34.60 -49.22 5.89
N ILE A 541 33.26 -49.26 5.96
CA ILE A 541 32.51 -50.31 6.68
C ILE A 541 32.02 -51.46 5.78
N SER A 542 32.14 -51.35 4.45
CA SER A 542 31.57 -52.32 3.49
C SER A 542 32.58 -53.22 2.79
N ASP A 543 33.87 -52.88 2.82
CA ASP A 543 34.90 -53.78 2.30
C ASP A 543 34.85 -55.13 3.04
N GLY A 544 35.03 -56.24 2.30
CA GLY A 544 34.92 -57.63 2.77
C GLY A 544 35.87 -58.05 3.91
N ALA A 545 36.56 -57.10 4.54
CA ALA A 545 37.44 -57.27 5.69
C ALA A 545 36.76 -57.06 7.06
N PHE A 546 35.51 -56.60 7.11
CA PHE A 546 34.66 -56.73 8.31
C PHE A 546 33.97 -58.11 8.40
N SER A 547 34.10 -58.93 7.35
CA SER A 547 33.67 -60.33 7.40
C SER A 547 34.71 -61.14 8.13
N LEU A 548 34.30 -61.90 9.15
CA LEU A 548 35.14 -62.94 9.71
C LEU A 548 35.53 -63.92 8.58
N PRO A 549 36.80 -64.33 8.45
CA PRO A 549 37.25 -65.27 7.43
C PRO A 549 36.50 -66.59 7.57
N ASP A 550 36.22 -67.25 6.45
CA ASP A 550 35.75 -68.64 6.49
C ASP A 550 36.93 -69.53 6.91
N ILE A 551 36.72 -70.40 7.92
CA ILE A 551 37.75 -71.29 8.44
C ILE A 551 38.14 -72.29 7.33
N PRO A 552 39.43 -72.50 7.02
CA PRO A 552 39.83 -73.62 6.18
C PRO A 552 39.50 -74.93 6.91
N ALA A 553 38.71 -75.78 6.26
CA ALA A 553 38.22 -77.06 6.79
C ALA A 553 39.27 -77.79 7.65
N LEU A 554 39.06 -77.79 8.97
CA LEU A 554 39.75 -78.69 9.87
C LEU A 554 39.33 -80.11 9.49
N VAL A 555 40.29 -80.87 8.95
CA VAL A 555 40.13 -82.29 8.64
C VAL A 555 39.81 -83.03 9.95
N LEU A 556 38.57 -83.48 10.11
CA LEU A 556 38.18 -84.42 11.17
C LEU A 556 38.32 -85.87 10.66
N PRO A 557 38.79 -86.84 11.49
CA PRO A 557 39.00 -88.23 11.08
C PRO A 557 37.70 -88.97 10.74
N GLU A 558 37.76 -89.84 9.73
CA GLU A 558 36.67 -90.69 9.19
C GLU A 558 36.19 -91.79 10.16
N GLU A 559 35.84 -91.50 11.42
CA GLU A 559 35.31 -92.53 12.33
C GLU A 559 34.18 -92.00 13.22
N THR A 560 33.02 -91.70 12.62
CA THR A 560 31.71 -91.76 13.32
C THR A 560 30.58 -91.93 12.30
N ARG A 561 30.51 -93.14 11.71
CA ARG A 561 29.27 -93.66 11.14
C ARG A 561 28.50 -94.41 12.23
N SER A 562 27.17 -94.38 12.11
CA SER A 562 26.15 -95.02 12.97
C SER A 562 25.68 -94.11 14.13
N LEU A 563 24.39 -93.93 14.41
CA LEU A 563 23.21 -94.76 14.17
C LEU A 563 22.01 -93.85 13.81
N THR A 564 21.28 -94.19 12.74
CA THR A 564 19.92 -93.67 12.52
C THR A 564 18.91 -94.58 13.21
N PRO A 565 18.07 -94.09 14.13
CA PRO A 565 16.80 -94.73 14.45
C PRO A 565 15.73 -94.23 13.45
N GLU A 566 15.00 -95.15 12.85
CA GLU A 566 13.78 -94.85 12.08
C GLU A 566 12.77 -94.08 12.94
N ALA A 567 12.41 -92.88 12.49
CA ALA A 567 11.29 -92.12 13.05
C ALA A 567 9.98 -92.54 12.34
N PRO A 568 8.84 -92.61 13.05
CA PRO A 568 7.56 -93.06 12.50
C PRO A 568 7.03 -92.13 11.40
N PRO A 569 6.09 -92.59 10.54
CA PRO A 569 5.57 -91.78 9.44
C PRO A 569 4.88 -90.52 9.96
N ARG A 570 5.36 -89.37 9.51
CA ARG A 570 4.78 -88.05 9.83
C ARG A 570 3.62 -87.79 8.86
N LEU A 571 2.42 -87.56 9.38
CA LEU A 571 1.22 -87.25 8.59
C LEU A 571 1.41 -85.93 7.84
N THR A 572 1.10 -85.92 6.55
CA THR A 572 1.02 -84.70 5.74
C THR A 572 -0.30 -83.97 6.01
N ILE A 573 -0.40 -82.70 5.61
CA ILE A 573 -1.66 -81.93 5.69
C ILE A 573 -2.79 -82.64 4.91
N ASP A 574 -2.46 -83.25 3.78
CA ASP A 574 -3.41 -84.01 2.96
C ASP A 574 -3.92 -85.27 3.68
N ASP A 575 -3.08 -85.94 4.49
CA ASP A 575 -3.51 -87.09 5.29
C ASP A 575 -4.47 -86.69 6.44
N ILE A 576 -4.29 -85.50 7.01
CA ILE A 576 -5.15 -84.95 8.07
C ILE A 576 -6.50 -84.53 7.49
N LEU A 577 -6.51 -83.92 6.31
CA LEU A 577 -7.74 -83.53 5.61
C LEU A 577 -8.55 -84.76 5.15
N ALA A 578 -7.88 -85.79 4.62
CA ALA A 578 -8.52 -87.05 4.25
C ALA A 578 -9.14 -87.78 5.46
N GLN A 579 -8.54 -87.69 6.66
CA GLN A 579 -9.11 -88.27 7.88
C GLN A 579 -10.32 -87.49 8.41
N ILE A 580 -10.35 -86.17 8.26
CA ILE A 580 -11.50 -85.33 8.63
C ILE A 580 -12.69 -85.65 7.70
N GLU A 581 -12.46 -85.73 6.39
CA GLU A 581 -13.51 -86.09 5.42
C GLU A 581 -14.04 -87.52 5.60
N ALA A 582 -13.19 -88.47 5.99
CA ALA A 582 -13.58 -89.84 6.30
C ALA A 582 -14.34 -90.01 7.63
N SER A 583 -14.35 -89.00 8.51
CA SER A 583 -14.96 -89.06 9.85
C SER A 583 -16.47 -88.73 9.89
N GLY A 584 -17.08 -88.42 8.73
CA GLY A 584 -18.51 -88.12 8.63
C GLY A 584 -18.93 -86.75 9.17
N THR A 585 -18.00 -85.80 9.28
CA THR A 585 -18.29 -84.42 9.71
C THR A 585 -18.98 -83.61 8.61
N PRO A 586 -19.84 -82.61 8.95
CA PRO A 586 -20.63 -81.86 7.96
C PRO A 586 -19.75 -81.04 6.99
N PRO A 587 -20.18 -80.82 5.73
CA PRO A 587 -19.39 -80.14 4.69
C PRO A 587 -18.88 -78.74 5.08
N ASP A 588 -19.61 -78.03 5.94
CA ASP A 588 -19.22 -76.69 6.42
C ASP A 588 -18.02 -76.71 7.38
N ALA A 589 -17.75 -77.82 8.08
CA ALA A 589 -16.61 -77.96 8.99
C ALA A 589 -15.30 -78.20 8.22
N ALA A 590 -15.32 -79.03 7.18
CA ALA A 590 -14.17 -79.27 6.31
C ALA A 590 -13.77 -77.98 5.56
N LYS A 591 -14.76 -77.20 5.09
CA LYS A 591 -14.52 -75.90 4.46
C LYS A 591 -13.88 -74.89 5.42
N ARG A 592 -14.32 -74.85 6.69
CA ARG A 592 -13.71 -74.00 7.73
C ARG A 592 -12.29 -74.43 8.10
N ALA A 593 -11.99 -75.73 8.12
CA ALA A 593 -10.64 -76.24 8.34
C ALA A 593 -9.69 -75.84 7.22
N HIS A 594 -10.13 -75.92 5.96
CA HIS A 594 -9.37 -75.44 4.79
C HIS A 594 -9.09 -73.93 4.88
N THR A 595 -10.09 -73.11 5.22
CA THR A 595 -9.91 -71.66 5.35
C THR A 595 -8.97 -71.30 6.50
N ALA A 596 -9.10 -71.96 7.65
CA ALA A 596 -8.24 -71.71 8.81
C ALA A 596 -6.77 -72.08 8.55
N LEU A 597 -6.52 -73.14 7.78
CA LEU A 597 -5.15 -73.52 7.40
C LEU A 597 -4.53 -72.53 6.40
N ALA A 598 -5.31 -72.05 5.43
CA ALA A 598 -4.87 -71.06 4.46
C ALA A 598 -4.58 -69.70 5.13
N ASP A 599 -5.41 -69.29 6.10
CA ASP A 599 -5.19 -68.06 6.88
C ASP A 599 -3.96 -68.18 7.80
N ALA A 600 -3.74 -69.36 8.40
CA ALA A 600 -2.54 -69.63 9.19
C ALA A 600 -1.26 -69.61 8.32
N GLU A 601 -1.29 -70.20 7.11
CA GLU A 601 -0.16 -70.18 6.17
C GLU A 601 0.13 -68.75 5.67
N ALA A 602 -0.92 -67.97 5.37
CA ALA A 602 -0.80 -66.58 4.97
C ALA A 602 -0.27 -65.69 6.11
N ALA A 603 -0.61 -65.97 7.36
CA ALA A 603 -0.06 -65.31 8.53
C ALA A 603 1.40 -65.69 8.77
N LEU A 604 1.77 -66.96 8.58
CA LEU A 604 3.14 -67.46 8.73
C LEU A 604 4.09 -66.86 7.69
N ARG A 605 3.66 -66.78 6.42
CA ARG A 605 4.40 -66.11 5.33
C ARG A 605 4.58 -64.61 5.57
N ARG A 606 3.61 -63.97 6.25
CA ARG A 606 3.69 -62.56 6.64
C ARG A 606 4.65 -62.32 7.81
N ALA A 607 4.75 -63.30 8.72
CA ALA A 607 5.60 -63.23 9.90
C ALA A 607 7.08 -63.62 9.62
N LEU A 608 7.36 -64.41 8.58
CA LEU A 608 8.70 -64.92 8.24
C LEU A 608 9.05 -64.68 6.75
N PRO A 609 9.43 -63.45 6.35
CA PRO A 609 9.66 -63.09 4.95
C PRO A 609 10.96 -63.63 4.33
N ALA A 610 11.82 -64.31 5.10
CA ALA A 610 13.12 -64.82 4.66
C ALA A 610 13.18 -66.34 4.43
N LEU A 611 12.03 -66.99 4.25
CA LEU A 611 11.99 -68.39 3.82
C LEU A 611 12.43 -68.49 2.34
N PRO A 612 13.45 -69.30 1.99
CA PRO A 612 13.89 -69.46 0.61
C PRO A 612 12.76 -69.97 -0.29
N SER A 613 12.71 -69.49 -1.53
CA SER A 613 11.74 -69.86 -2.56
C SER A 613 12.01 -71.26 -3.14
N ASP A 614 12.06 -72.27 -2.29
CA ASP A 614 11.84 -73.65 -2.71
C ASP A 614 10.33 -73.91 -2.59
N ASP A 615 9.72 -74.58 -3.57
CA ASP A 615 8.27 -74.83 -3.70
C ASP A 615 7.66 -75.74 -2.59
N ARG A 616 8.22 -75.73 -1.38
CA ARG A 616 7.76 -76.51 -0.23
C ARG A 616 6.85 -75.67 0.69
N PRO A 617 5.76 -76.24 1.26
CA PRO A 617 4.87 -75.52 2.17
C PRO A 617 5.60 -75.05 3.45
N PRO A 618 5.27 -73.87 4.01
CA PRO A 618 5.94 -73.31 5.20
C PRO A 618 5.96 -74.22 6.43
N PHE A 619 4.97 -75.11 6.56
CA PHE A 619 4.87 -76.09 7.65
C PHE A 619 5.91 -77.22 7.56
N GLU A 620 6.42 -77.54 6.37
CA GLU A 620 7.50 -78.52 6.20
C GLU A 620 8.88 -77.89 6.41
N ALA A 621 9.05 -76.61 6.08
CA ALA A 621 10.30 -75.88 6.28
C ALA A 621 10.66 -75.71 7.77
N LEU A 622 9.65 -75.57 8.65
CA LEU A 622 9.82 -75.49 10.10
C LEU A 622 10.29 -76.80 10.77
N ASN A 623 10.21 -77.94 10.07
CA ASN A 623 10.50 -79.27 10.61
C ASN A 623 11.78 -79.90 10.04
N ALA A 624 12.59 -79.14 9.31
CA ALA A 624 13.93 -79.57 8.90
C ALA A 624 14.87 -79.62 10.12
N PRO A 625 15.76 -80.62 10.24
CA PRO A 625 16.73 -80.65 11.32
C PRO A 625 17.71 -79.47 11.17
N HIS A 626 17.54 -78.44 11.99
CA HIS A 626 18.61 -77.51 12.27
C HIS A 626 19.61 -78.24 13.17
N GLN A 627 20.74 -78.68 12.61
CA GLN A 627 21.93 -78.90 13.42
C GLN A 627 22.37 -77.53 13.95
N THR A 628 21.88 -77.15 15.12
CA THR A 628 22.48 -76.07 15.90
C THR A 628 23.75 -76.63 16.51
N ALA A 629 24.91 -76.25 15.96
CA ALA A 629 26.17 -76.38 16.65
C ALA A 629 26.03 -75.72 18.03
N SER A 630 26.46 -76.41 19.08
CA SER A 630 26.43 -75.90 20.46
C SER A 630 27.27 -74.62 20.56
N ALA A 631 26.81 -73.64 21.36
CA ALA A 631 27.54 -72.39 21.60
C ALA A 631 28.92 -72.57 22.27
N ASP A 632 29.24 -73.79 22.72
CA ASP A 632 30.52 -74.15 23.34
C ASP A 632 31.58 -74.68 22.34
N GLU A 633 31.23 -74.88 21.05
CA GLU A 633 32.18 -75.32 20.01
C GLU A 633 32.79 -74.11 19.24
N PRO A 634 34.07 -74.18 18.80
CA PRO A 634 34.74 -73.08 18.10
C PRO A 634 33.98 -72.56 16.87
N GLU A 635 33.38 -73.47 16.10
CA GLU A 635 32.58 -73.16 14.90
C GLU A 635 31.27 -72.45 15.26
N GLY A 636 30.62 -72.84 16.36
CA GLY A 636 29.41 -72.18 16.89
C GLY A 636 29.66 -70.76 17.40
N ARG A 637 30.81 -70.53 18.07
CA ARG A 637 31.23 -69.18 18.52
C ARG A 637 31.52 -68.24 17.35
N ILE A 638 32.16 -68.73 16.28
CA ILE A 638 32.46 -67.96 15.07
C ILE A 638 31.17 -67.63 14.30
N ALA A 639 30.24 -68.58 14.18
CA ALA A 639 28.95 -68.36 13.52
C ALA A 639 28.09 -67.32 14.27
N ALA A 640 28.06 -67.39 15.61
CA ALA A 640 27.38 -66.40 16.45
C ALA A 640 28.01 -65.00 16.31
N ALA A 641 29.35 -64.91 16.31
CA ALA A 641 30.07 -63.66 16.10
C ALA A 641 29.81 -63.06 14.72
N LYS A 642 29.82 -63.88 13.66
CA LYS A 642 29.51 -63.44 12.28
C LYS A 642 28.09 -62.90 12.19
N THR A 643 27.14 -63.55 12.87
CA THR A 643 25.73 -63.13 12.93
C THR A 643 25.58 -61.79 13.65
N GLU A 644 26.22 -61.61 14.80
CA GLU A 644 26.12 -60.39 15.59
C GLU A 644 26.80 -59.20 14.90
N SER A 645 27.97 -59.42 14.30
CA SER A 645 28.66 -58.40 13.48
C SER A 645 27.84 -57.99 12.25
N THR A 646 27.15 -58.94 11.61
CA THR A 646 26.26 -58.66 10.48
C THR A 646 25.06 -57.80 10.91
N LYS A 647 24.47 -58.06 12.08
CA LYS A 647 23.41 -57.22 12.65
C LYS A 647 23.90 -55.81 12.94
N ALA A 648 25.04 -55.67 13.62
CA ALA A 648 25.64 -54.38 13.94
C ALA A 648 25.94 -53.54 12.67
N LEU A 649 26.50 -54.17 11.64
CA LEU A 649 26.74 -53.52 10.33
C LEU A 649 25.45 -53.10 9.64
N THR A 650 24.38 -53.89 9.77
CA THR A 650 23.08 -53.58 9.18
C THR A 650 22.45 -52.35 9.84
N VAL A 651 22.53 -52.26 11.18
CA VAL A 651 22.06 -51.09 11.93
C VAL A 651 22.85 -49.85 11.55
N LEU A 652 24.19 -49.94 11.53
CA LEU A 652 25.06 -48.81 11.14
C LEU A 652 24.78 -48.32 9.71
N ARG A 653 24.58 -49.24 8.76
CA ARG A 653 24.21 -48.88 7.37
C ARG A 653 22.88 -48.15 7.30
N THR A 654 21.88 -48.64 8.05
CA THR A 654 20.55 -48.03 8.10
C THR A 654 20.61 -46.60 8.64
N GLU A 655 21.40 -46.38 9.70
CA GLU A 655 21.56 -45.04 10.28
C GLU A 655 22.36 -44.09 9.37
N ILE A 656 23.37 -44.60 8.64
CA ILE A 656 24.06 -43.82 7.60
C ILE A 656 23.09 -43.43 6.49
N ASP A 657 22.23 -44.34 6.03
CA ASP A 657 21.22 -44.05 5.00
C ASP A 657 20.23 -42.97 5.45
N LYS A 658 19.80 -43.03 6.71
CA LYS A 658 18.92 -42.03 7.32
C LYS A 658 19.60 -40.65 7.41
N ALA A 659 20.83 -40.62 7.90
CA ALA A 659 21.61 -39.38 8.01
C ALA A 659 21.90 -38.77 6.63
N GLU A 660 22.22 -39.58 5.63
CA GLU A 660 22.40 -39.15 4.24
C GLU A 660 21.12 -38.54 3.68
N GLY A 661 19.96 -39.16 3.94
CA GLY A 661 18.66 -38.63 3.52
C GLY A 661 18.34 -37.27 4.16
N GLN A 662 18.59 -37.11 5.45
CA GLN A 662 18.41 -35.85 6.17
C GLN A 662 19.35 -34.75 5.65
N LEU A 663 20.64 -35.09 5.46
CA LEU A 663 21.63 -34.18 4.89
C LEU A 663 21.25 -33.75 3.48
N ALA A 664 20.84 -34.68 2.60
CA ALA A 664 20.44 -34.38 1.24
C ALA A 664 19.21 -33.46 1.18
N ALA A 665 18.20 -33.72 2.00
CA ALA A 665 16.99 -32.88 2.07
C ALA A 665 17.29 -31.47 2.61
N GLY A 666 18.04 -31.38 3.73
CA GLY A 666 18.45 -30.10 4.31
C GLY A 666 19.32 -29.29 3.35
N MET A 667 20.25 -29.94 2.65
CA MET A 667 21.08 -29.29 1.64
C MET A 667 20.28 -28.85 0.41
N ALA A 668 19.32 -29.65 -0.06
CA ALA A 668 18.45 -29.26 -1.17
C ALA A 668 17.66 -27.98 -0.83
N ALA A 669 17.08 -27.92 0.37
CA ALA A 669 16.36 -26.74 0.86
C ALA A 669 17.28 -25.52 1.00
N ALA A 670 18.48 -25.70 1.57
CA ALA A 670 19.46 -24.62 1.71
C ALA A 670 19.94 -24.08 0.35
N ARG A 671 20.19 -24.97 -0.62
CA ARG A 671 20.58 -24.61 -1.99
C ARG A 671 19.48 -23.81 -2.71
N LEU A 672 18.22 -24.18 -2.50
CA LEU A 672 17.08 -23.47 -3.06
C LEU A 672 16.83 -22.10 -2.40
N ALA A 673 17.05 -21.97 -1.09
CA ALA A 673 16.77 -20.72 -0.39
C ALA A 673 17.93 -19.71 -0.39
N SER A 674 19.18 -20.18 -0.37
CA SER A 674 20.37 -19.33 -0.22
C SER A 674 20.54 -18.38 -1.40
N PRO A 675 20.59 -17.05 -1.19
CA PRO A 675 20.84 -16.08 -2.26
C PRO A 675 22.17 -16.29 -2.98
N LYS A 676 23.17 -16.83 -2.29
CA LYS A 676 24.49 -17.12 -2.83
C LYS A 676 24.63 -18.60 -3.19
N PRO A 677 25.38 -18.94 -4.25
CA PRO A 677 25.65 -20.33 -4.60
C PRO A 677 26.41 -21.05 -3.49
N LEU A 678 25.86 -22.18 -3.05
CA LEU A 678 26.54 -23.07 -2.10
C LEU A 678 27.44 -24.08 -2.83
N ARG A 679 27.11 -24.48 -4.07
CA ARG A 679 27.87 -25.47 -4.86
C ARG A 679 28.22 -24.93 -6.26
N PRO A 680 29.21 -25.54 -6.94
CA PRO A 680 30.25 -26.39 -6.37
C PRO A 680 31.23 -25.57 -5.49
N GLU A 681 31.85 -26.22 -4.50
CA GLU A 681 32.85 -25.62 -3.58
C GLU A 681 34.02 -25.00 -4.34
N THR A 682 34.57 -25.79 -5.26
CA THR A 682 35.60 -25.38 -6.21
C THR A 682 34.99 -25.38 -7.60
N MET A 683 35.28 -24.35 -8.39
CA MET A 683 34.84 -24.31 -9.79
C MET A 683 35.38 -25.52 -10.53
N LEU A 684 34.51 -26.20 -11.29
CA LEU A 684 34.90 -27.32 -12.14
C LEU A 684 35.93 -26.85 -13.18
N ALA A 685 36.92 -27.69 -13.45
CA ALA A 685 37.85 -27.44 -14.55
C ALA A 685 37.05 -27.28 -15.88
N PRO A 686 37.45 -26.37 -16.79
CA PRO A 686 36.67 -26.09 -18.00
C PRO A 686 36.42 -27.31 -18.90
N ALA A 687 37.30 -28.32 -18.89
CA ALA A 687 37.07 -29.58 -19.60
C ALA A 687 35.97 -30.41 -18.94
N VAL A 688 35.96 -30.51 -17.61
CA VAL A 688 34.97 -31.24 -16.81
C VAL A 688 33.59 -30.59 -16.92
N ALA A 689 33.52 -29.26 -16.81
CA ALA A 689 32.26 -28.53 -16.96
C ALA A 689 31.61 -28.78 -18.34
N ARG A 690 32.41 -28.82 -19.41
CA ARG A 690 31.95 -29.14 -20.77
C ARG A 690 31.50 -30.58 -20.91
N ALA A 691 32.28 -31.53 -20.37
CA ALA A 691 31.93 -32.95 -20.39
C ALA A 691 30.62 -33.22 -19.63
N LEU A 692 30.41 -32.55 -18.49
CA LEU A 692 29.13 -32.62 -17.76
C LEU A 692 27.99 -32.04 -18.61
N GLY A 693 28.22 -30.93 -19.32
CA GLY A 693 27.24 -30.39 -20.26
C GLY A 693 26.89 -31.35 -21.40
N ASP A 694 27.88 -32.06 -21.96
CA ASP A 694 27.69 -33.04 -23.03
C ASP A 694 26.86 -34.23 -22.54
N LEU A 695 27.11 -34.67 -21.31
CA LEU A 695 26.31 -35.70 -20.65
C LEU A 695 24.85 -35.28 -20.50
N VAL A 696 24.60 -34.06 -20.03
CA VAL A 696 23.24 -33.53 -19.82
C VAL A 696 22.48 -33.45 -21.14
N GLU A 697 23.13 -32.99 -22.21
CA GLU A 697 22.52 -32.92 -23.53
C GLU A 697 22.20 -34.29 -24.11
N GLU A 698 23.12 -35.26 -23.95
CA GLU A 698 22.90 -36.64 -24.39
C GLU A 698 21.71 -37.28 -23.68
N GLU A 699 21.63 -37.13 -22.36
CA GLU A 699 20.53 -37.67 -21.56
C GLU A 699 19.19 -37.04 -21.95
N PHE A 700 19.14 -35.71 -22.13
CA PHE A 700 17.96 -35.03 -22.64
C PHE A 700 17.55 -35.55 -24.03
N ARG A 701 18.49 -35.72 -24.95
CA ARG A 701 18.21 -36.19 -26.32
C ARG A 701 17.67 -37.61 -26.35
N ARG A 702 18.06 -38.45 -25.38
CA ARG A 702 17.57 -39.83 -25.23
C ARG A 702 16.23 -39.92 -24.48
N GLY A 703 15.66 -38.80 -24.04
CA GLY A 703 14.44 -38.77 -23.24
C GLY A 703 14.65 -39.14 -21.77
N GLY A 704 15.89 -39.09 -21.28
CA GLY A 704 16.24 -39.27 -19.88
C GLY A 704 15.78 -38.08 -19.02
N THR A 705 15.63 -38.31 -17.72
CA THR A 705 15.19 -37.27 -16.77
C THR A 705 16.37 -36.43 -16.26
N ILE A 706 16.27 -35.12 -16.46
CA ILE A 706 17.21 -34.11 -15.90
C ILE A 706 16.62 -33.33 -14.71
N ALA A 707 15.36 -33.59 -14.34
CA ALA A 707 14.69 -33.00 -13.18
C ALA A 707 15.30 -33.50 -11.86
N GLY A 708 15.46 -32.61 -10.88
CA GLY A 708 16.06 -32.92 -9.57
C GLY A 708 17.55 -33.29 -9.60
N ARG A 709 18.20 -33.27 -10.77
CA ARG A 709 19.61 -33.65 -10.93
C ARG A 709 20.54 -32.54 -10.44
N ASP A 710 21.77 -32.91 -10.09
CA ASP A 710 22.81 -31.95 -9.74
C ASP A 710 23.68 -31.60 -10.95
N LEU A 711 23.49 -30.40 -11.49
CA LEU A 711 24.18 -29.83 -12.64
C LEU A 711 25.06 -28.63 -12.25
N ALA A 712 25.34 -28.43 -10.95
CA ALA A 712 26.04 -27.25 -10.49
C ALA A 712 27.45 -27.15 -11.10
N GLY A 713 27.76 -26.01 -11.71
CA GLY A 713 29.00 -25.75 -12.44
C GLY A 713 29.08 -26.32 -13.88
N ALA A 714 28.02 -26.95 -14.40
CA ALA A 714 28.00 -27.46 -15.77
C ALA A 714 28.13 -26.33 -16.82
N ASP A 715 28.76 -26.64 -17.96
CA ASP A 715 28.78 -25.75 -19.13
C ASP A 715 27.73 -26.16 -20.16
N LEU A 716 26.60 -25.46 -20.12
CA LEU A 716 25.42 -25.65 -20.95
C LEU A 716 25.27 -24.54 -22.00
N SER A 717 26.30 -23.71 -22.17
CA SER A 717 26.28 -22.52 -23.02
C SER A 717 25.94 -22.87 -24.48
N GLY A 718 25.02 -22.12 -25.09
CA GLY A 718 24.61 -22.28 -26.49
C GLY A 718 23.83 -23.56 -26.84
N ARG A 719 23.56 -24.44 -25.87
CA ARG A 719 22.83 -25.70 -26.08
C ARG A 719 21.32 -25.49 -26.21
N ARG A 720 20.60 -26.52 -26.67
CA ARG A 720 19.15 -26.48 -26.90
C ARG A 720 18.42 -27.46 -25.98
N PHE A 721 17.67 -26.91 -25.03
CA PHE A 721 16.87 -27.61 -24.03
C PHE A 721 15.42 -27.09 -23.98
N ALA A 722 14.87 -26.69 -25.12
CA ALA A 722 13.49 -26.22 -25.19
C ALA A 722 12.52 -27.32 -24.69
N ASN A 723 11.56 -26.93 -23.85
CA ASN A 723 10.59 -27.81 -23.17
C ASN A 723 11.20 -28.87 -22.24
N ALA A 724 12.48 -28.76 -21.87
CA ALA A 724 13.10 -29.68 -20.94
C ALA A 724 12.56 -29.48 -19.50
N ASP A 725 12.55 -30.55 -18.71
CA ASP A 725 12.15 -30.50 -17.31
C ASP A 725 13.37 -30.43 -16.40
N PHE A 726 13.66 -29.24 -15.89
CA PHE A 726 14.67 -28.94 -14.88
C PHE A 726 14.04 -28.68 -13.50
N SER A 727 12.80 -29.11 -13.25
CA SER A 727 12.14 -28.88 -11.96
C SER A 727 12.96 -29.49 -10.83
N GLY A 728 13.23 -28.71 -9.78
CA GLY A 728 14.08 -29.11 -8.65
C GLY A 728 15.57 -29.30 -8.97
N ALA A 729 16.02 -29.01 -10.20
CA ALA A 729 17.41 -29.22 -10.58
C ALA A 729 18.35 -28.19 -9.93
N PHE A 730 19.57 -28.63 -9.64
CA PHE A 730 20.61 -27.77 -9.08
C PHE A 730 21.53 -27.25 -10.19
N LEU A 731 21.49 -25.96 -10.47
CA LEU A 731 22.16 -25.26 -11.56
C LEU A 731 23.08 -24.14 -11.04
N GLU A 732 23.46 -24.16 -9.76
CA GLU A 732 24.28 -23.10 -9.18
C GLU A 732 25.61 -22.99 -9.93
N ARG A 733 26.00 -21.75 -10.24
CA ARG A 733 27.20 -21.43 -11.03
C ARG A 733 27.27 -22.14 -12.40
N ALA A 734 26.17 -22.68 -12.91
CA ALA A 734 26.13 -23.23 -14.26
C ALA A 734 26.29 -22.12 -15.31
N LYS A 735 26.95 -22.44 -16.41
CA LYS A 735 27.06 -21.54 -17.57
C LYS A 735 25.93 -21.85 -18.54
N LEU A 736 24.99 -20.93 -18.67
CA LEU A 736 23.78 -21.05 -19.47
C LEU A 736 23.70 -19.93 -20.54
N SER A 737 24.84 -19.32 -20.87
CA SER A 737 24.87 -18.18 -21.78
C SER A 737 24.46 -18.60 -23.19
N GLY A 738 23.49 -17.88 -23.76
CA GLY A 738 22.94 -18.19 -25.10
C GLY A 738 22.21 -19.53 -25.20
N THR A 739 21.93 -20.21 -24.10
CA THR A 739 21.19 -21.49 -24.10
C THR A 739 19.72 -21.25 -24.44
N ASN A 740 19.11 -22.16 -25.21
CA ASN A 740 17.68 -22.15 -25.47
C ASN A 740 16.95 -23.05 -24.46
N LEU A 741 16.26 -22.44 -23.50
CA LEU A 741 15.41 -23.07 -22.48
C LEU A 741 13.93 -22.73 -22.70
N ALA A 742 13.52 -22.30 -23.90
CA ALA A 742 12.14 -21.88 -24.13
C ALA A 742 11.14 -22.99 -23.80
N GLY A 743 10.12 -22.69 -22.99
CA GLY A 743 9.12 -23.65 -22.52
C GLY A 743 9.61 -24.63 -21.45
N ALA A 744 10.84 -24.53 -20.97
CA ALA A 744 11.37 -25.42 -19.92
C ALA A 744 10.66 -25.21 -18.57
N LYS A 745 10.56 -26.29 -17.79
CA LYS A 745 10.08 -26.24 -16.41
C LYS A 745 11.28 -26.09 -15.48
N LEU A 746 11.31 -25.03 -14.67
CA LEU A 746 12.39 -24.68 -13.74
C LEU A 746 11.82 -24.43 -12.33
N MET A 747 10.64 -24.99 -12.04
CA MET A 747 9.97 -24.86 -10.75
C MET A 747 10.91 -25.37 -9.66
N LYS A 748 11.15 -24.55 -8.62
CA LYS A 748 12.07 -24.90 -7.53
C LYS A 748 13.49 -25.27 -7.97
N ALA A 749 13.97 -24.77 -9.12
CA ALA A 749 15.35 -24.95 -9.54
C ALA A 749 16.28 -23.96 -8.81
N ALA A 750 17.49 -24.40 -8.47
CA ALA A 750 18.50 -23.56 -7.82
C ALA A 750 19.51 -23.04 -8.86
N LEU A 751 19.37 -21.79 -9.30
CA LEU A 751 20.22 -21.15 -10.30
C LEU A 751 21.12 -20.06 -9.70
N SER A 752 21.38 -20.08 -8.39
CA SER A 752 22.16 -19.03 -7.75
C SER A 752 23.58 -18.93 -8.34
N GLY A 753 24.01 -17.71 -8.66
CA GLY A 753 25.27 -17.42 -9.34
C GLY A 753 25.41 -17.99 -10.76
N ALA A 754 24.34 -18.51 -11.38
CA ALA A 754 24.39 -18.99 -12.76
C ALA A 754 24.59 -17.84 -13.76
N THR A 755 25.21 -18.12 -14.91
CA THR A 755 25.40 -17.12 -15.99
C THR A 755 24.42 -17.36 -17.14
N LEU A 756 23.36 -16.57 -17.20
CA LEU A 756 22.23 -16.67 -18.13
C LEU A 756 22.26 -15.61 -19.24
N ILE A 757 23.42 -15.00 -19.49
CA ILE A 757 23.58 -13.90 -20.44
C ILE A 757 23.05 -14.30 -21.82
N ASN A 758 22.10 -13.52 -22.36
CA ASN A 758 21.43 -13.76 -23.64
C ASN A 758 20.74 -15.15 -23.77
N ALA A 759 20.48 -15.84 -22.67
CA ALA A 759 19.72 -17.09 -22.67
C ALA A 759 18.25 -16.85 -23.02
N ASP A 760 17.59 -17.87 -23.56
CA ASP A 760 16.16 -17.86 -23.88
C ASP A 760 15.38 -18.67 -22.85
N LEU A 761 14.76 -18.00 -21.88
CA LEU A 761 13.82 -18.55 -20.91
C LEU A 761 12.38 -18.11 -21.22
N SER A 762 12.04 -17.96 -22.51
CA SER A 762 10.67 -17.60 -22.88
C SER A 762 9.70 -18.74 -22.53
N ALA A 763 8.53 -18.41 -22.01
CA ALA A 763 7.47 -19.35 -21.61
C ALA A 763 7.90 -20.42 -20.58
N THR A 764 8.93 -20.15 -19.77
CA THR A 764 9.35 -21.06 -18.68
C THR A 764 8.52 -20.88 -17.42
N ASP A 765 8.50 -21.90 -16.57
CA ASP A 765 8.00 -21.79 -15.20
C ASP A 765 9.17 -21.73 -14.20
N LEU A 766 9.38 -20.57 -13.58
CA LEU A 766 10.41 -20.28 -12.57
C LEU A 766 9.80 -20.06 -11.17
N THR A 767 8.59 -20.60 -10.94
CA THR A 767 7.91 -20.51 -9.65
C THR A 767 8.79 -21.10 -8.55
N GLU A 768 9.03 -20.31 -7.49
CA GLU A 768 9.91 -20.64 -6.36
C GLU A 768 11.35 -21.01 -6.77
N ALA A 769 11.80 -20.66 -7.97
CA ALA A 769 13.19 -20.83 -8.38
C ALA A 769 14.09 -19.79 -7.69
N ASN A 770 15.38 -20.08 -7.63
CA ASN A 770 16.36 -19.19 -7.03
C ASN A 770 17.36 -18.67 -8.06
N LEU A 771 17.28 -17.39 -8.37
CA LEU A 771 18.17 -16.65 -9.28
C LEU A 771 19.10 -15.70 -8.50
N GLY A 772 19.32 -15.92 -7.20
CA GLY A 772 20.17 -15.08 -6.38
C GLY A 772 21.59 -14.97 -6.96
N GLU A 773 22.13 -13.76 -7.05
CA GLU A 773 23.43 -13.43 -7.68
C GLU A 773 23.58 -13.92 -9.15
N ALA A 774 22.52 -14.36 -9.82
CA ALA A 774 22.60 -14.81 -11.20
C ALA A 774 22.84 -13.63 -12.17
N ASP A 775 23.60 -13.86 -13.23
CA ASP A 775 23.83 -12.88 -14.30
C ASP A 775 22.86 -13.12 -15.46
N CYS A 776 21.75 -12.39 -15.44
CA CYS A 776 20.64 -12.47 -16.39
C CYS A 776 20.64 -11.30 -17.40
N ARG A 777 21.82 -10.75 -17.73
CA ARG A 777 21.90 -9.65 -18.70
C ARG A 777 21.43 -10.08 -20.09
N GLY A 778 20.49 -9.34 -20.67
CA GLY A 778 19.93 -9.64 -21.99
C GLY A 778 19.12 -10.94 -22.07
N THR A 779 18.83 -11.59 -20.94
CA THR A 779 18.04 -12.82 -20.89
C THR A 779 16.59 -12.56 -21.30
N ARG A 780 15.99 -13.47 -22.08
CA ARG A 780 14.58 -13.39 -22.50
C ARG A 780 13.71 -14.26 -21.60
N PHE A 781 12.88 -13.64 -20.78
CA PHE A 781 11.86 -14.23 -19.92
C PHE A 781 10.44 -14.05 -20.50
N ALA A 782 10.32 -13.86 -21.82
CA ALA A 782 9.05 -13.50 -22.43
C ALA A 782 7.97 -14.58 -22.22
N GLY A 783 6.81 -14.24 -21.66
CA GLY A 783 5.72 -15.18 -21.38
C GLY A 783 5.98 -16.16 -20.23
N SER A 784 7.10 -16.02 -19.50
CA SER A 784 7.45 -16.90 -18.37
C SER A 784 6.68 -16.57 -17.09
N GLN A 785 6.72 -17.48 -16.12
CA GLN A 785 6.13 -17.31 -14.79
C GLN A 785 7.22 -17.19 -13.73
N LEU A 786 7.29 -16.06 -13.04
CA LEU A 786 8.18 -15.82 -11.90
C LEU A 786 7.31 -15.46 -10.70
N VAL A 787 6.95 -16.47 -9.91
CA VAL A 787 6.17 -16.30 -8.68
C VAL A 787 7.01 -16.74 -7.49
N ARG A 788 7.19 -15.85 -6.51
CA ARG A 788 8.05 -16.07 -5.33
C ARG A 788 9.47 -16.52 -5.70
N THR A 789 9.98 -16.04 -6.84
CA THR A 789 11.34 -16.30 -7.32
C THR A 789 12.34 -15.42 -6.57
N ASN A 790 13.44 -15.98 -6.08
CA ASN A 790 14.48 -15.19 -5.41
C ASN A 790 15.37 -14.49 -6.43
N LEU A 791 15.41 -13.15 -6.42
CA LEU A 791 16.22 -12.32 -7.33
C LEU A 791 17.35 -11.56 -6.62
N LEU A 792 17.63 -11.87 -5.35
CA LEU A 792 18.56 -11.08 -4.55
C LEU A 792 19.96 -11.02 -5.16
N GLY A 793 20.46 -9.82 -5.43
CA GLY A 793 21.78 -9.61 -6.02
C GLY A 793 21.91 -10.03 -7.50
N ALA A 794 20.82 -10.47 -8.14
CA ALA A 794 20.81 -10.80 -9.56
C ALA A 794 21.11 -9.56 -10.42
N ARG A 795 21.61 -9.77 -11.63
CA ARG A 795 21.86 -8.69 -12.60
C ARG A 795 20.95 -8.88 -13.81
N MET A 796 20.07 -7.92 -14.07
CA MET A 796 19.01 -8.06 -15.08
C MET A 796 18.98 -6.92 -16.09
N VAL A 797 20.12 -6.27 -16.32
CA VAL A 797 20.26 -5.19 -17.31
C VAL A 797 19.88 -5.71 -18.70
N GLY A 798 18.92 -5.02 -19.35
CA GLY A 798 18.40 -5.36 -20.66
C GLY A 798 17.62 -6.69 -20.75
N ALA A 799 17.22 -7.29 -19.63
CA ALA A 799 16.39 -8.48 -19.64
C ALA A 799 14.97 -8.18 -20.14
N SER A 800 14.33 -9.14 -20.80
CA SER A 800 12.97 -8.98 -21.34
C SER A 800 11.98 -9.86 -20.58
N PHE A 801 11.02 -9.25 -19.91
CA PHE A 801 9.89 -9.86 -19.21
C PHE A 801 8.57 -9.65 -19.96
N ASP A 802 8.63 -9.45 -21.28
CA ASP A 802 7.45 -9.19 -22.09
C ASP A 802 6.44 -10.34 -21.98
N GLN A 803 5.17 -10.04 -21.67
CA GLN A 803 4.11 -11.01 -21.41
C GLN A 803 4.34 -11.96 -20.22
N ALA A 804 5.38 -11.75 -19.41
CA ALA A 804 5.65 -12.57 -18.24
C ALA A 804 4.62 -12.34 -17.13
N ARG A 805 4.48 -13.33 -16.24
CA ARG A 805 3.70 -13.24 -15.00
C ARG A 805 4.66 -13.12 -13.82
N LEU A 806 4.69 -11.96 -13.19
CA LEU A 806 5.50 -11.66 -12.01
C LEU A 806 4.58 -11.59 -10.79
N GLY A 807 4.81 -12.43 -9.79
CA GLY A 807 3.96 -12.53 -8.61
C GLY A 807 4.78 -12.57 -7.32
N GLU A 808 4.42 -11.72 -6.35
CA GLU A 808 5.00 -11.76 -5.00
C GLU A 808 6.54 -11.64 -4.99
N LEU A 809 7.09 -10.84 -5.91
CA LEU A 809 8.54 -10.64 -6.01
C LEU A 809 9.00 -9.47 -5.13
N GLN A 810 10.14 -9.68 -4.46
CA GLN A 810 10.86 -8.64 -3.73
C GLN A 810 12.12 -8.28 -4.53
N VAL A 811 12.11 -7.09 -5.14
CA VAL A 811 13.20 -6.59 -6.00
C VAL A 811 13.92 -5.48 -5.25
N LEU A 812 14.87 -5.87 -4.40
CA LEU A 812 15.70 -4.94 -3.64
C LEU A 812 17.07 -4.78 -4.30
N ARG A 813 17.41 -3.56 -4.72
CA ARG A 813 18.74 -3.20 -5.25
C ARG A 813 19.21 -4.08 -6.41
N VAL A 814 18.26 -4.49 -7.25
CA VAL A 814 18.53 -5.29 -8.45
C VAL A 814 18.68 -4.33 -9.64
N PRO A 815 19.82 -4.37 -10.37
CA PRO A 815 19.97 -3.55 -11.56
C PRO A 815 19.17 -4.14 -12.73
N MET A 816 18.19 -3.38 -13.21
CA MET A 816 17.25 -3.74 -14.28
C MET A 816 17.19 -2.66 -15.39
N ILE A 817 18.26 -1.89 -15.54
CA ILE A 817 18.36 -0.80 -16.53
C ILE A 817 18.04 -1.34 -17.93
N GLY A 818 17.13 -0.68 -18.63
CA GLY A 818 16.71 -1.05 -19.98
C GLY A 818 15.88 -2.34 -20.07
N ALA A 819 15.41 -2.90 -18.95
CA ALA A 819 14.56 -4.08 -18.97
C ALA A 819 13.17 -3.79 -19.56
N THR A 820 12.56 -4.78 -20.21
CA THR A 820 11.22 -4.64 -20.81
C THR A 820 10.21 -5.53 -20.10
N PHE A 821 8.96 -5.07 -20.02
CA PHE A 821 7.83 -5.67 -19.31
C PHE A 821 6.55 -5.51 -20.16
N ARG A 822 6.66 -5.50 -21.49
CA ARG A 822 5.52 -5.19 -22.37
C ARG A 822 4.43 -6.22 -22.18
N SER A 823 3.21 -5.77 -21.87
CA SER A 823 2.07 -6.64 -21.59
C SER A 823 2.31 -7.67 -20.46
N ALA A 824 3.28 -7.42 -19.57
CA ALA A 824 3.52 -8.26 -18.40
C ALA A 824 2.37 -8.14 -17.39
N GLN A 825 2.13 -9.20 -16.63
CA GLN A 825 1.17 -9.25 -15.52
C GLN A 825 1.97 -9.23 -14.22
N ILE A 826 1.84 -8.17 -13.43
CA ILE A 826 2.62 -7.93 -12.22
C ILE A 826 1.65 -7.83 -11.06
N HIS A 827 1.77 -8.75 -10.10
CA HIS A 827 0.91 -8.82 -8.93
C HIS A 827 1.74 -8.82 -7.65
N GLN A 828 1.44 -7.90 -6.73
CA GLN A 828 2.08 -7.84 -5.40
C GLN A 828 3.62 -7.85 -5.45
N CYS A 829 4.20 -7.13 -6.41
CA CYS A 829 5.65 -7.00 -6.51
C CYS A 829 6.11 -5.68 -5.88
N SER A 830 7.23 -5.73 -5.17
CA SER A 830 7.86 -4.56 -4.56
C SER A 830 9.22 -4.30 -5.21
N PHE A 831 9.42 -3.07 -5.67
CA PHE A 831 10.65 -2.55 -6.23
C PHE A 831 11.20 -1.49 -5.27
N ILE A 832 12.30 -1.81 -4.61
CA ILE A 832 12.91 -0.96 -3.57
C ILE A 832 14.35 -0.69 -3.99
N LYS A 833 14.70 0.59 -4.19
CA LYS A 833 16.07 0.98 -4.60
C LYS A 833 16.60 0.20 -5.80
N ALA A 834 15.70 -0.20 -6.70
CA ALA A 834 16.05 -0.94 -7.92
C ALA A 834 16.36 0.04 -9.05
N ASP A 835 17.31 -0.32 -9.91
CA ASP A 835 17.70 0.54 -11.05
C ASP A 835 16.81 0.18 -12.25
N LEU A 836 15.82 1.02 -12.54
CA LEU A 836 14.80 0.79 -13.57
C LEU A 836 14.85 1.85 -14.69
N GLU A 837 15.96 2.55 -14.85
CA GLU A 837 16.13 3.57 -15.88
C GLU A 837 15.97 2.96 -17.28
N ASN A 838 15.33 3.71 -18.18
CA ASN A 838 15.04 3.30 -19.56
C ASN A 838 14.23 2.00 -19.68
N SER A 839 13.53 1.58 -18.61
CA SER A 839 12.68 0.39 -18.65
C SER A 839 11.37 0.63 -19.41
N VAL A 840 10.80 -0.42 -19.99
CA VAL A 840 9.59 -0.33 -20.83
C VAL A 840 8.48 -1.24 -20.32
N TRP A 841 7.33 -0.67 -19.96
CA TRP A 841 6.18 -1.31 -19.33
C TRP A 841 4.92 -1.17 -20.19
N GLY A 842 5.08 -1.03 -21.50
CA GLY A 842 3.99 -0.77 -22.42
C GLY A 842 2.87 -1.82 -22.31
N ASP A 843 1.63 -1.40 -22.10
CA ASP A 843 0.46 -2.27 -21.90
C ASP A 843 0.56 -3.27 -20.73
N ALA A 844 1.51 -3.09 -19.81
CA ALA A 844 1.62 -3.94 -18.63
C ALA A 844 0.43 -3.77 -17.68
N VAL A 845 0.09 -4.81 -16.94
CA VAL A 845 -0.94 -4.78 -15.89
C VAL A 845 -0.25 -4.91 -14.55
N LEU A 846 -0.29 -3.84 -13.75
CA LEU A 846 0.29 -3.76 -12.42
C LEU A 846 -0.84 -3.72 -11.40
N GLU A 847 -0.90 -4.74 -10.56
CA GLU A 847 -1.81 -4.79 -9.41
C GLU A 847 -0.99 -4.84 -8.14
N ARG A 848 -1.17 -3.82 -7.30
CA ARG A 848 -0.49 -3.72 -6.00
C ARG A 848 1.03 -3.70 -6.12
N GLY A 849 1.51 -2.99 -7.13
CA GLY A 849 2.92 -2.69 -7.28
C GLY A 849 3.36 -1.63 -6.26
N GLN A 850 4.59 -1.76 -5.76
CA GLN A 850 5.21 -0.76 -4.89
C GLN A 850 6.54 -0.35 -5.53
N PHE A 851 6.73 0.96 -5.72
CA PHE A 851 7.98 1.54 -6.23
C PHE A 851 8.48 2.52 -5.18
N MET A 852 9.63 2.23 -4.58
CA MET A 852 10.12 2.98 -3.41
C MET A 852 11.59 3.34 -3.56
N ASP A 853 11.90 4.63 -3.35
CA ASP A 853 13.26 5.17 -3.27
C ASP A 853 14.11 4.76 -4.48
N LEU A 854 13.65 5.12 -5.68
CA LEU A 854 14.26 4.68 -6.94
C LEU A 854 14.08 5.69 -8.08
N SER A 855 14.82 5.46 -9.16
CA SER A 855 14.74 6.26 -10.39
C SER A 855 14.04 5.48 -11.51
N LEU A 856 13.11 6.15 -12.19
CA LEU A 856 12.47 5.69 -13.44
C LEU A 856 12.79 6.63 -14.61
N SER A 857 13.94 7.29 -14.55
CA SER A 857 14.37 8.21 -15.60
C SER A 857 14.39 7.52 -16.98
N GLY A 858 13.71 8.11 -17.96
CA GLY A 858 13.59 7.57 -19.31
C GLY A 858 12.70 6.32 -19.44
N ALA A 859 12.05 5.88 -18.37
CA ALA A 859 11.13 4.74 -18.44
C ALA A 859 9.83 5.09 -19.19
N SER A 860 9.12 4.08 -19.67
CA SER A 860 7.82 4.23 -20.33
C SER A 860 6.82 3.20 -19.83
N PHE A 861 5.68 3.68 -19.34
CA PHE A 861 4.49 2.95 -18.91
C PHE A 861 3.30 3.22 -19.86
N ALA A 862 3.55 3.61 -21.10
CA ALA A 862 2.50 3.95 -22.05
C ALA A 862 1.49 2.79 -22.23
N GLY A 863 0.20 3.06 -22.08
CA GLY A 863 -0.87 2.06 -22.18
C GLY A 863 -1.00 1.11 -20.99
N ALA A 864 -0.13 1.21 -19.98
CA ALA A 864 -0.18 0.34 -18.81
C ALA A 864 -1.47 0.55 -17.99
N ARG A 865 -1.90 -0.50 -17.28
CA ARG A 865 -3.01 -0.44 -16.32
C ARG A 865 -2.45 -0.64 -14.92
N LEU A 866 -2.60 0.37 -14.08
CA LEU A 866 -2.09 0.39 -12.72
C LEU A 866 -3.27 0.41 -11.76
N LYS A 867 -3.30 -0.57 -10.87
CA LYS A 867 -4.32 -0.72 -9.85
C LYS A 867 -3.68 -0.85 -8.47
N GLN A 868 -4.14 -0.06 -7.50
CA GLN A 868 -3.67 -0.11 -6.11
C GLN A 868 -2.14 0.01 -6.00
N THR A 869 -1.53 0.82 -6.87
CA THR A 869 -0.07 0.92 -7.01
C THR A 869 0.42 2.20 -6.35
N CYS A 870 1.56 2.12 -5.65
CA CYS A 870 2.14 3.26 -4.93
C CYS A 870 3.55 3.57 -5.45
N PHE A 871 3.83 4.86 -5.65
CA PHE A 871 5.14 5.41 -5.94
C PHE A 871 5.54 6.32 -4.78
N LEU A 872 6.67 6.02 -4.15
CA LEU A 872 7.20 6.74 -2.97
C LEU A 872 8.63 7.19 -3.24
N LYS A 873 8.91 8.49 -3.15
CA LYS A 873 10.26 9.06 -3.37
C LYS A 873 10.86 8.57 -4.71
N VAL A 874 10.16 8.86 -5.80
CA VAL A 874 10.52 8.40 -7.14
C VAL A 874 10.95 9.58 -8.01
N ALA A 875 12.14 9.48 -8.57
CA ALA A 875 12.66 10.43 -9.56
C ALA A 875 12.45 9.89 -10.98
N ALA A 876 11.59 10.52 -11.75
CA ALA A 876 11.18 10.06 -13.07
C ALA A 876 10.86 11.22 -14.04
N PRO A 877 11.83 12.12 -14.31
CA PRO A 877 11.64 13.14 -15.32
C PRO A 877 11.39 12.50 -16.69
N GLN A 878 10.49 13.09 -17.46
CA GLN A 878 10.10 12.66 -18.80
C GLN A 878 9.45 11.26 -18.86
N LEU A 879 8.96 10.75 -17.73
CA LEU A 879 8.25 9.48 -17.66
C LEU A 879 7.05 9.45 -18.61
N ASP A 880 6.96 8.42 -19.44
CA ASP A 880 5.84 8.26 -20.36
C ASP A 880 4.74 7.38 -19.76
N LEU A 881 3.64 8.00 -19.36
CA LEU A 881 2.41 7.38 -18.83
C LEU A 881 1.22 7.62 -19.78
N SER A 882 1.49 7.84 -21.07
CA SER A 882 0.45 8.18 -22.04
C SER A 882 -0.48 7.00 -22.30
N SER A 883 -1.79 7.27 -22.45
CA SER A 883 -2.84 6.27 -22.66
C SER A 883 -2.98 5.22 -21.53
N SER A 884 -2.38 5.46 -20.36
CA SER A 884 -2.44 4.53 -19.22
C SER A 884 -3.74 4.66 -18.42
N GLN A 885 -4.08 3.62 -17.65
CA GLN A 885 -5.25 3.58 -16.79
C GLN A 885 -4.81 3.48 -15.33
N PHE A 886 -5.41 4.30 -14.45
CA PHE A 886 -5.11 4.35 -13.03
C PHE A 886 -6.37 4.05 -12.22
N ASP A 887 -6.29 3.13 -11.27
CA ASP A 887 -7.35 2.78 -10.31
C ASP A 887 -6.71 2.72 -8.91
N GLN A 888 -6.97 3.71 -8.06
CA GLN A 888 -6.35 3.83 -6.73
C GLN A 888 -4.82 3.88 -6.80
N VAL A 889 -4.26 4.92 -7.42
CA VAL A 889 -2.81 5.08 -7.59
C VAL A 889 -2.33 6.35 -6.92
N SER A 890 -1.22 6.26 -6.19
CA SER A 890 -0.68 7.38 -5.41
C SER A 890 0.79 7.60 -5.68
N PHE A 891 1.15 8.88 -5.82
CA PHE A 891 2.51 9.39 -5.90
C PHE A 891 2.76 10.26 -4.66
N ILE A 892 3.67 9.83 -3.78
CA ILE A 892 3.81 10.41 -2.45
C ILE A 892 5.28 10.70 -2.15
N GLY A 893 5.58 11.93 -1.73
CA GLY A 893 6.89 12.35 -1.20
C GLY A 893 7.99 12.43 -2.26
N ASP A 894 8.80 13.49 -2.23
CA ASP A 894 9.93 13.78 -3.14
C ASP A 894 9.77 13.19 -4.56
N ILE A 895 8.61 13.43 -5.18
CA ILE A 895 8.29 12.89 -6.51
C ILE A 895 8.75 13.90 -7.56
N ASP A 896 9.63 13.49 -8.47
CA ASP A 896 10.02 14.27 -9.65
C ASP A 896 9.42 13.64 -10.91
N LEU A 897 8.44 14.32 -11.50
CA LEU A 897 7.75 13.94 -12.73
C LEU A 897 7.78 15.08 -13.75
N ARG A 898 8.81 15.93 -13.73
CA ARG A 898 8.94 17.04 -14.68
C ARG A 898 8.95 16.54 -16.12
N ASP A 899 8.26 17.26 -16.99
CA ASP A 899 8.12 16.96 -18.42
C ASP A 899 7.59 15.54 -18.71
N ALA A 900 6.91 14.90 -17.74
CA ALA A 900 6.28 13.60 -17.93
C ALA A 900 5.10 13.68 -18.91
N ARG A 901 4.63 12.54 -19.43
CA ARG A 901 3.54 12.48 -20.41
C ARG A 901 2.42 11.58 -19.91
N PHE A 902 1.27 12.14 -19.59
CA PHE A 902 0.03 11.46 -19.21
C PHE A 902 -1.05 11.55 -20.30
N GLY A 903 -0.72 12.06 -21.49
CA GLY A 903 -1.71 12.32 -22.54
C GLY A 903 -2.61 11.13 -22.84
N ARG A 904 -3.92 11.36 -22.97
CA ARG A 904 -4.97 10.35 -23.21
C ARG A 904 -5.13 9.27 -22.12
N SER A 905 -4.53 9.45 -20.94
CA SER A 905 -4.74 8.54 -19.81
C SER A 905 -6.13 8.68 -19.18
N SER A 906 -6.51 7.75 -18.31
CA SER A 906 -7.72 7.83 -17.50
C SER A 906 -7.47 7.39 -16.06
N ALA A 907 -8.07 8.07 -15.09
CA ALA A 907 -7.89 7.78 -13.69
C ALA A 907 -9.21 7.71 -12.91
N GLU A 908 -9.23 6.80 -11.94
CA GLU A 908 -10.15 6.73 -10.82
C GLU A 908 -9.30 6.73 -9.53
N ALA A 909 -9.52 7.71 -8.65
CA ALA A 909 -8.76 7.89 -7.41
C ALA A 909 -7.22 7.94 -7.63
N LEU A 910 -6.77 8.95 -8.37
CA LEU A 910 -5.35 9.27 -8.54
C LEU A 910 -4.95 10.43 -7.62
N SER A 911 -3.79 10.32 -6.96
CA SER A 911 -3.28 11.35 -6.07
C SER A 911 -1.79 11.62 -6.26
N PHE A 912 -1.43 12.90 -6.14
CA PHE A 912 -0.06 13.40 -6.09
C PHE A 912 0.12 14.23 -4.83
N GLN A 913 1.20 14.00 -4.10
CA GLN A 913 1.51 14.71 -2.87
C GLN A 913 2.98 15.11 -2.87
N ALA A 914 3.24 16.42 -2.76
CA ALA A 914 4.57 17.00 -2.83
C ALA A 914 5.34 16.57 -4.10
N ALA A 915 4.66 16.61 -5.25
CA ALA A 915 5.23 16.23 -6.54
C ALA A 915 5.61 17.45 -7.38
N ASP A 916 6.73 17.37 -8.10
CA ASP A 916 7.06 18.29 -9.19
C ASP A 916 6.59 17.71 -10.53
N LEU A 917 5.56 18.33 -11.09
CA LEU A 917 4.90 18.00 -12.35
C LEU A 917 5.08 19.14 -13.37
N SER A 918 6.13 19.95 -13.23
CA SER A 918 6.38 21.08 -14.11
C SER A 918 6.57 20.62 -15.55
N GLY A 919 5.90 21.26 -16.51
CA GLY A 919 6.00 20.91 -17.93
C GLY A 919 5.27 19.62 -18.35
N THR A 920 4.62 18.93 -17.41
CA THR A 920 3.98 17.63 -17.67
C THR A 920 2.78 17.74 -18.63
N ASP A 921 2.69 16.82 -19.58
CA ASP A 921 1.64 16.77 -20.60
C ASP A 921 0.48 15.83 -20.23
N PHE A 922 -0.67 16.41 -19.88
CA PHE A 922 -1.93 15.72 -19.58
C PHE A 922 -2.94 15.79 -20.72
N THR A 923 -2.53 16.15 -21.94
CA THR A 923 -3.42 16.41 -23.08
C THR A 923 -4.43 15.29 -23.30
N MET A 924 -5.72 15.62 -23.34
CA MET A 924 -6.84 14.69 -23.54
C MET A 924 -6.99 13.58 -22.48
N ALA A 925 -6.34 13.70 -21.31
CA ALA A 925 -6.55 12.75 -20.22
C ALA A 925 -7.92 12.92 -19.53
N ARG A 926 -8.40 11.87 -18.84
CA ARG A 926 -9.60 11.89 -18.00
C ARG A 926 -9.22 11.67 -16.53
N LEU A 927 -9.05 12.76 -15.79
CA LEU A 927 -8.53 12.79 -14.43
C LEU A 927 -9.55 13.45 -13.50
N ASN A 928 -10.78 12.93 -13.48
CA ASN A 928 -11.82 13.49 -12.62
C ASN A 928 -11.53 13.12 -11.16
N GLY A 929 -11.73 14.07 -10.23
CA GLY A 929 -11.47 13.84 -8.80
C GLY A 929 -10.00 13.63 -8.44
N VAL A 930 -9.06 13.93 -9.35
CA VAL A 930 -7.63 13.83 -9.06
C VAL A 930 -7.24 14.83 -7.96
N TYR A 931 -6.36 14.40 -7.06
CA TYR A 931 -5.86 15.24 -5.97
C TYR A 931 -4.41 15.64 -6.21
N PHE A 932 -4.14 16.95 -6.26
CA PHE A 932 -2.79 17.52 -6.28
C PHE A 932 -2.55 18.25 -4.95
N GLY A 933 -1.89 17.61 -3.99
CA GLY A 933 -1.55 18.21 -2.71
C GLY A 933 -0.15 18.80 -2.72
N LYS A 934 -0.01 20.11 -2.48
CA LYS A 934 1.29 20.82 -2.34
C LYS A 934 2.30 20.48 -3.46
N SER A 935 1.81 20.38 -4.68
CA SER A 935 2.58 20.00 -5.86
C SER A 935 2.89 21.23 -6.72
N THR A 936 3.96 21.14 -7.52
CA THR A 936 4.32 22.17 -8.50
C THR A 936 3.88 21.69 -9.88
N LEU A 937 3.09 22.49 -10.59
CA LEU A 937 2.55 22.16 -11.92
C LEU A 937 2.87 23.26 -12.94
N ALA A 938 3.90 24.07 -12.68
CA ALA A 938 4.28 25.18 -13.54
C ALA A 938 4.51 24.72 -14.99
N ARG A 939 3.85 25.39 -15.94
CA ARG A 939 3.90 25.11 -17.39
C ARG A 939 3.38 23.71 -17.79
N ALA A 940 2.64 23.03 -16.92
CA ALA A 940 1.97 21.79 -17.29
C ALA A 940 0.87 22.03 -18.36
N ILE A 941 0.62 21.01 -19.19
CA ILE A 941 -0.25 21.08 -20.36
C ILE A 941 -1.49 20.22 -20.10
N PHE A 942 -2.65 20.85 -19.96
CA PHE A 942 -3.96 20.23 -19.69
C PHE A 942 -4.94 20.38 -20.86
N ARG A 943 -4.43 20.43 -22.09
CA ARG A 943 -5.25 20.69 -23.27
C ARG A 943 -6.32 19.61 -23.45
N MET A 944 -7.58 20.01 -23.53
CA MET A 944 -8.73 19.11 -23.72
C MET A 944 -8.86 18.01 -22.64
N THR A 945 -8.29 18.23 -21.45
CA THR A 945 -8.30 17.28 -20.34
C THR A 945 -9.61 17.39 -19.55
N SER A 946 -10.16 16.25 -19.10
CA SER A 946 -11.27 16.24 -18.14
C SER A 946 -10.75 16.21 -16.72
N LEU A 947 -11.08 17.23 -15.92
CA LEU A 947 -10.62 17.50 -14.56
C LEU A 947 -11.81 17.84 -13.66
N LYS A 948 -12.95 17.17 -13.85
CA LYS A 948 -14.15 17.45 -13.06
C LYS A 948 -13.85 17.17 -11.60
N ARG A 949 -14.15 18.11 -10.70
CA ARG A 949 -13.91 17.97 -9.26
C ARG A 949 -12.46 17.66 -8.89
N ALA A 950 -11.51 18.03 -9.75
CA ALA A 950 -10.09 17.93 -9.43
C ALA A 950 -9.70 18.97 -8.36
N VAL A 951 -8.74 18.63 -7.50
CA VAL A 951 -8.29 19.48 -6.40
C VAL A 951 -6.87 19.97 -6.68
N PHE A 952 -6.76 21.29 -6.80
CA PHE A 952 -5.54 22.05 -7.09
C PHE A 952 -5.20 23.09 -6.01
N THR A 953 -5.84 23.05 -4.84
CA THR A 953 -5.70 24.05 -3.79
C THR A 953 -4.24 24.38 -3.45
N GLY A 954 -3.87 25.67 -3.55
CA GLY A 954 -2.55 26.18 -3.17
C GLY A 954 -1.39 25.76 -4.09
N ASN A 955 -1.64 25.19 -5.27
CA ASN A 955 -0.58 24.74 -6.16
C ASN A 955 -0.02 25.86 -7.07
N ASP A 956 1.25 25.73 -7.45
CA ASP A 956 1.86 26.55 -8.51
C ASP A 956 1.41 26.03 -9.89
N LEU A 957 0.55 26.80 -10.57
CA LEU A 957 0.02 26.52 -11.91
C LEU A 957 0.49 27.57 -12.94
N ARG A 958 1.62 28.25 -12.69
CA ARG A 958 2.06 29.36 -13.54
C ARG A 958 2.35 28.90 -14.96
N GLY A 959 1.84 29.63 -15.95
CA GLY A 959 2.06 29.34 -17.36
C GLY A 959 1.46 28.01 -17.85
N THR A 960 0.55 27.40 -17.08
CA THR A 960 -0.15 26.17 -17.48
C THR A 960 -1.06 26.39 -18.68
N ASP A 961 -1.29 25.34 -19.49
CA ASP A 961 -2.17 25.39 -20.66
C ASP A 961 -3.40 24.50 -20.48
N PHE A 962 -4.50 25.09 -20.01
CA PHE A 962 -5.82 24.49 -19.87
C PHE A 962 -6.72 24.68 -21.10
N TYR A 963 -6.18 24.87 -22.31
CA TYR A 963 -7.01 25.06 -23.51
C TYR A 963 -8.08 23.97 -23.65
N ALA A 964 -9.36 24.39 -23.66
CA ALA A 964 -10.53 23.50 -23.75
C ALA A 964 -10.61 22.40 -22.67
N ALA A 965 -9.95 22.58 -21.52
CA ALA A 965 -10.05 21.67 -20.38
C ALA A 965 -11.44 21.74 -19.71
N ASN A 966 -11.88 20.66 -19.08
CA ASN A 966 -13.13 20.59 -18.33
C ASN A 966 -12.86 20.57 -16.83
N LEU A 967 -12.92 21.73 -16.20
CA LEU A 967 -12.70 22.01 -14.78
C LEU A 967 -14.03 22.16 -14.02
N LEU A 968 -15.11 21.51 -14.47
CA LEU A 968 -16.41 21.54 -13.80
C LEU A 968 -16.27 21.19 -12.31
N GLU A 969 -16.69 22.10 -11.42
CA GLU A 969 -16.62 21.94 -9.96
C GLU A 969 -15.20 21.64 -9.43
N ALA A 970 -14.14 22.05 -10.15
CA ALA A 970 -12.76 21.89 -9.69
C ALA A 970 -12.42 22.91 -8.59
N HIS A 971 -11.53 22.52 -7.66
CA HIS A 971 -11.08 23.34 -6.55
C HIS A 971 -9.70 23.91 -6.91
N LEU A 972 -9.60 25.20 -7.16
CA LEU A 972 -8.37 25.92 -7.54
C LEU A 972 -8.01 27.01 -6.53
N ASN A 973 -8.65 27.05 -5.37
CA ASN A 973 -8.45 28.09 -4.36
C ASN A 973 -6.97 28.22 -3.95
N GLU A 974 -6.51 29.46 -3.75
CA GLU A 974 -5.12 29.82 -3.42
C GLU A 974 -4.06 29.39 -4.47
N ALA A 975 -4.45 28.91 -5.65
CA ALA A 975 -3.49 28.51 -6.67
C ALA A 975 -2.89 29.72 -7.41
N ASP A 976 -1.69 29.55 -7.99
CA ASP A 976 -1.06 30.57 -8.83
C ASP A 976 -1.23 30.24 -10.32
N LEU A 977 -2.20 30.88 -11.00
CA LEU A 977 -2.44 30.74 -12.44
C LEU A 977 -1.78 31.84 -13.27
N THR A 978 -0.74 32.51 -12.75
CA THR A 978 -0.08 33.62 -13.47
C THR A 978 0.41 33.17 -14.85
N GLY A 979 -0.02 33.86 -15.90
CA GLY A 979 0.32 33.56 -17.29
C GLY A 979 -0.30 32.27 -17.85
N ALA A 980 -1.21 31.62 -17.13
CA ALA A 980 -1.88 30.41 -17.61
C ALA A 980 -2.87 30.70 -18.75
N SER A 981 -3.13 29.70 -19.59
CA SER A 981 -4.15 29.77 -20.64
C SER A 981 -5.34 28.90 -20.30
N LEU A 982 -6.52 29.50 -20.12
CA LEU A 982 -7.80 28.84 -19.86
C LEU A 982 -8.77 29.01 -21.04
N ARG A 983 -8.24 29.27 -22.24
CA ARG A 983 -9.07 29.51 -23.42
C ARG A 983 -10.02 28.34 -23.68
N HIS A 984 -11.29 28.62 -23.91
CA HIS A 984 -12.33 27.61 -24.12
C HIS A 984 -12.52 26.59 -22.98
N ALA A 985 -11.90 26.80 -21.81
CA ALA A 985 -12.06 25.88 -20.68
C ALA A 985 -13.47 25.98 -20.09
N ASN A 986 -13.97 24.88 -19.53
CA ASN A 986 -15.22 24.86 -18.78
C ASN A 986 -14.93 24.90 -17.28
N LEU A 987 -15.15 26.05 -16.64
CA LEU A 987 -14.95 26.28 -15.20
C LEU A 987 -16.27 26.34 -14.43
N TYR A 988 -17.36 25.83 -15.01
CA TYR A 988 -18.67 25.93 -14.37
C TYR A 988 -18.64 25.40 -12.93
N GLY A 989 -19.06 26.21 -11.96
CA GLY A 989 -19.03 25.83 -10.54
C GLY A 989 -17.64 25.61 -9.93
N ALA A 990 -16.55 25.91 -10.64
CA ALA A 990 -15.20 25.82 -10.10
C ALA A 990 -14.94 26.91 -9.06
N ASP A 991 -14.06 26.62 -8.12
CA ASP A 991 -13.63 27.54 -7.06
C ASP A 991 -12.23 28.09 -7.34
N LEU A 992 -12.12 29.39 -7.61
CA LEU A 992 -10.88 30.12 -7.88
C LEU A 992 -10.66 31.24 -6.84
N MET A 993 -11.13 31.08 -5.60
CA MET A 993 -10.88 32.08 -4.57
C MET A 993 -9.39 32.23 -4.26
N ASP A 994 -8.96 33.46 -4.03
CA ASP A 994 -7.57 33.83 -3.75
C ASP A 994 -6.56 33.28 -4.77
N THR A 995 -7.04 32.96 -5.98
CA THR A 995 -6.23 32.45 -7.07
C THR A 995 -5.58 33.62 -7.82
N SER A 996 -4.27 33.58 -8.04
CA SER A 996 -3.61 34.60 -8.87
C SER A 996 -3.96 34.40 -10.34
N LEU A 997 -4.67 35.35 -10.94
CA LEU A 997 -5.05 35.35 -12.36
C LEU A 997 -4.24 36.35 -13.21
N VAL A 998 -3.05 36.73 -12.75
CA VAL A 998 -2.21 37.73 -13.42
C VAL A 998 -1.84 37.26 -14.82
N ALA A 999 -2.18 38.02 -15.86
CA ALA A 999 -1.91 37.66 -17.26
C ALA A 999 -2.51 36.31 -17.70
N THR A 1000 -3.55 35.82 -17.03
CA THR A 1000 -4.26 34.58 -17.39
C THR A 1000 -5.23 34.83 -18.56
N ASP A 1001 -5.19 33.98 -19.57
CA ASP A 1001 -6.05 34.09 -20.76
C ASP A 1001 -7.34 33.26 -20.62
N LEU A 1002 -8.45 33.92 -20.31
CA LEU A 1002 -9.79 33.33 -20.14
C LEU A 1002 -10.66 33.39 -21.41
N SER A 1003 -10.10 33.64 -22.59
CA SER A 1003 -10.89 33.87 -23.81
C SER A 1003 -11.81 32.67 -24.13
N ASN A 1004 -13.12 32.92 -24.26
CA ASN A 1004 -14.16 31.92 -24.51
C ASN A 1004 -14.30 30.82 -23.43
N ALA A 1005 -13.75 31.02 -22.23
CA ALA A 1005 -13.98 30.11 -21.12
C ALA A 1005 -15.42 30.22 -20.59
N ASN A 1006 -16.02 29.08 -20.22
CA ASN A 1006 -17.29 29.08 -19.50
C ASN A 1006 -17.01 29.28 -18.00
N ILE A 1007 -17.31 30.47 -17.50
CA ILE A 1007 -17.10 30.86 -16.10
C ILE A 1007 -18.43 31.00 -15.32
N ASP A 1008 -19.51 30.42 -15.85
CA ASP A 1008 -20.80 30.48 -15.18
C ASP A 1008 -20.77 29.75 -13.83
N ARG A 1009 -21.24 30.41 -12.78
CA ARG A 1009 -21.17 29.92 -11.39
C ARG A 1009 -19.76 29.63 -10.87
N THR A 1010 -18.71 30.05 -11.58
CA THR A 1010 -17.35 30.01 -11.08
C THR A 1010 -17.18 31.02 -9.95
N VAL A 1011 -16.54 30.62 -8.85
CA VAL A 1011 -16.23 31.51 -7.73
C VAL A 1011 -14.87 32.17 -8.00
N LEU A 1012 -14.85 33.41 -8.48
CA LEU A 1012 -13.60 34.10 -8.88
C LEU A 1012 -13.05 35.04 -7.80
N MET A 1013 -13.94 35.68 -7.07
CA MET A 1013 -13.68 36.56 -5.94
C MET A 1013 -15.03 36.72 -5.24
N VAL A 1014 -15.00 37.03 -3.95
CA VAL A 1014 -16.18 37.65 -3.35
C VAL A 1014 -16.10 39.13 -3.64
N THR A 1015 -16.97 39.58 -4.54
CA THR A 1015 -17.08 40.98 -4.96
C THR A 1015 -17.28 41.87 -3.73
N ARG A 1016 -16.18 42.44 -3.22
CA ARG A 1016 -16.19 43.70 -2.49
C ARG A 1016 -16.56 44.78 -3.48
N HIS A 1017 -17.84 45.01 -3.67
CA HIS A 1017 -18.26 46.16 -4.45
C HIS A 1017 -17.82 47.44 -3.73
N VAL A 1018 -16.93 48.15 -4.39
CA VAL A 1018 -16.52 49.51 -4.06
C VAL A 1018 -17.61 50.43 -4.61
N ASN A 1019 -18.37 51.07 -3.73
CA ASN A 1019 -19.11 52.31 -4.01
C ASN A 1019 -18.70 53.36 -3.00
#